data_AF-E9UZ80-F1
#
_entry.id   AF-E9UZ80-F1
#
_cell.length_a   1.000
_cell.length_b   1.000
_cell.length_c   1.000
_cell.angle_alpha   90.00
_cell.angle_beta   90.00
_cell.angle_gamma   90.00
#
_symmetry.space_group_name_H-M   'P 1'
#
loop_
_entity.id
_entity.type
_entity.pdbx_description
1 polymer ?
#
loop_
_entity_poly.entity_id
_entity_poly.type
_entity_poly.pdbx_seq_one_letter_code
_entity_poly.pdbx_strand_id
1 'polypeptide(L)'
;MTDTPSPGTPDQTEWLTTSGGVRLRETDKSLKAGERGPTLLQDHHLREKITHFDHERIPERVVHARGAGAHGTFTVYGTAETVTSAGFLAEGRETPVFVRFSTVLGSRGSADTVRDTRGFATKFYTEEGTFDLVGNNIPVFFIQDGIKFPDVIHAGKPHPDREIPQAQSAHDTFWDFVSLHTEAQHHTLWNMSDRGISRSYRMMEGFGVHTFRLVNAAGRTSLAKFHWKPKLGVHGLLWEEAQMLGGFDPDFHRRDLAEAIEAGAYPEWELGVQVFPDTPEQTYEGIDLLDPTKLVPEEIAPVQTIGRLVLDRNPDNFFAETEQVAFHVGNLVPGIDVTDDALLQARLFSYVDTQLTRLGGPNFNQIPVNRPHAPVNDMLRDGFHQHEVHRGVAPYHPNSLDGGCPFLAGDPQGAFLDNPVTVPETAKQRTQPASFDDHFSQARLFWLSMTPVEKQHIVAAYAFELGKVHEPEIRERQLQCLAEIAPDLCGGVATALGLPAPSPTGELADPEPSPALSMLGGSYPPDGRVVGIVVVPDSPADEIDGLRTALLGSRMMPLLVAPTAAPLGDDLTVQRTFATARSVEFDALVVADGAASVASDPHVMLLVEEIFRHGKALLAWGDGVEVIATAGIAVPAPGVKAEASGSMVAAELPELLGAHRSWERFALS
;
A
#
# COMPACT_ATOMS: atom_id res chain seq x y z
N MET A 1 44.67 16.04 14.38
CA MET A 1 43.79 17.12 14.89
C MET A 1 43.55 18.12 13.77
N THR A 2 42.43 17.97 13.08
CA THR A 2 41.67 19.09 12.54
C THR A 2 40.26 18.80 13.03
N ASP A 3 39.89 19.43 14.14
CA ASP A 3 38.52 19.46 14.63
C ASP A 3 37.67 20.12 13.54
N THR A 4 37.13 19.31 12.63
CA THR A 4 35.96 19.72 11.88
C THR A 4 34.84 19.81 12.92
N PRO A 5 34.25 21.01 13.15
CA PRO A 5 33.10 21.09 14.04
C PRO A 5 32.06 20.09 13.55
N SER A 6 31.47 19.33 14.47
CA SER A 6 30.29 18.52 14.17
C SER A 6 29.29 19.45 13.48
N PRO A 7 28.90 19.19 12.22
CA PRO A 7 27.89 20.01 11.59
C PRO A 7 26.64 19.82 12.45
N GLY A 8 26.14 20.91 13.03
CA GLY A 8 24.78 20.93 13.53
C GLY A 8 23.84 20.46 12.42
N THR A 9 22.61 20.07 12.77
CA THR A 9 21.56 19.84 11.78
C THR A 9 21.55 21.01 10.78
N PRO A 10 21.76 20.76 9.47
CA PRO A 10 21.99 21.82 8.47
C PRO A 10 20.92 22.91 8.48
N ASP A 11 19.69 22.54 8.85
CA ASP A 11 18.49 23.37 8.76
C ASP A 11 18.28 24.30 9.97
N GLN A 12 19.20 24.32 10.93
CA GLN A 12 19.15 25.20 12.11
C GLN A 12 20.43 26.04 12.28
N THR A 13 21.05 26.43 11.18
CA THR A 13 22.17 27.39 11.23
C THR A 13 21.67 28.84 11.27
N GLU A 14 22.45 29.73 11.89
CA GLU A 14 22.04 31.13 12.15
C GLU A 14 21.87 31.98 10.88
N TRP A 15 22.50 31.61 9.76
CA TRP A 15 22.61 32.45 8.57
C TRP A 15 22.24 31.69 7.30
N LEU A 16 21.44 32.31 6.41
CA LEU A 16 21.22 31.80 5.06
C LEU A 16 22.54 31.84 4.26
N THR A 17 22.90 30.73 3.62
CA THR A 17 24.12 30.61 2.81
C THR A 17 23.83 30.06 1.41
N THR A 18 24.81 30.21 0.52
CA THR A 18 24.95 29.37 -0.68
C THR A 18 25.30 27.92 -0.29
N SER A 19 25.27 26.97 -1.23
CA SER A 19 25.73 25.59 -1.00
C SER A 19 27.24 25.50 -0.71
N GLY A 20 28.00 26.50 -1.17
CA GLY A 20 29.41 26.69 -0.80
C GLY A 20 29.63 27.33 0.58
N GLY A 21 28.57 27.61 1.35
CA GLY A 21 28.65 28.19 2.70
C GLY A 21 28.85 29.71 2.75
N VAL A 22 28.67 30.44 1.65
CA VAL A 22 28.80 31.90 1.63
C VAL A 22 27.52 32.53 2.15
N ARG A 23 27.62 33.35 3.21
CA ARG A 23 26.46 34.05 3.79
C ARG A 23 25.86 35.07 2.83
N LEU A 24 24.54 35.12 2.79
CA LEU A 24 23.78 35.98 1.88
C LEU A 24 23.16 37.17 2.62
N ARG A 25 23.13 38.33 1.97
CA ARG A 25 22.49 39.55 2.50
C ARG A 25 21.11 39.82 1.89
N GLU A 26 20.82 39.24 0.73
CA GLU A 26 19.65 39.50 -0.10
C GLU A 26 19.39 38.26 -0.97
N THR A 27 18.14 37.82 -1.07
CA THR A 27 17.73 36.67 -1.91
C THR A 27 16.46 36.93 -2.73
N ASP A 28 15.79 38.07 -2.53
CA ASP A 28 14.56 38.44 -3.23
C ASP A 28 14.86 39.25 -4.50
N LYS A 29 16.09 39.75 -4.64
CA LYS A 29 16.52 40.59 -5.75
C LYS A 29 17.78 40.04 -6.41
N SER A 30 17.74 39.87 -7.73
CA SER A 30 18.94 39.60 -8.52
C SER A 30 19.88 40.80 -8.56
N LEU A 31 21.17 40.55 -8.72
CA LEU A 31 22.17 41.57 -9.02
C LEU A 31 21.96 42.13 -10.43
N LYS A 32 21.74 43.44 -10.53
CA LYS A 32 21.45 44.15 -11.78
C LYS A 32 22.41 45.32 -12.01
N ALA A 33 22.55 45.76 -13.26
CA ALA A 33 23.22 47.02 -13.61
C ALA A 33 22.34 48.25 -13.25
N GLY A 34 22.24 48.53 -11.95
CA GLY A 34 21.31 49.54 -11.41
C GLY A 34 19.91 48.98 -11.16
N GLU A 35 19.08 49.73 -10.43
CA GLU A 35 17.78 49.25 -9.94
C GLU A 35 16.84 48.76 -11.04
N ARG A 36 16.88 49.40 -12.22
CA ARG A 36 16.07 49.06 -13.41
C ARG A 36 16.89 48.47 -14.56
N GLY A 37 18.14 48.08 -14.31
CA GLY A 37 19.02 47.52 -15.33
C GLY A 37 18.85 46.01 -15.54
N PRO A 38 19.55 45.43 -16.51
CA PRO A 38 19.56 43.99 -16.74
C PRO A 38 20.24 43.24 -15.57
N THR A 39 19.82 41.98 -15.36
CA THR A 39 20.49 41.03 -14.47
C THR A 39 21.89 40.70 -14.97
N LEU A 40 22.85 40.58 -14.05
CA LEU A 40 24.24 40.31 -14.36
C LEU A 40 24.58 38.83 -14.18
N LEU A 41 25.25 38.23 -15.17
CA LEU A 41 25.66 36.81 -15.10
C LEU A 41 26.63 36.51 -13.94
N GLN A 42 27.33 37.53 -13.42
CA GLN A 42 28.21 37.39 -12.26
C GLN A 42 27.45 37.10 -10.94
N ASP A 43 26.13 37.20 -10.93
CA ASP A 43 25.30 36.80 -9.79
C ASP A 43 25.39 35.29 -9.56
N HIS A 44 26.25 34.89 -8.62
CA HIS A 44 26.47 33.47 -8.32
C HIS A 44 25.31 32.86 -7.54
N HIS A 45 24.70 33.60 -6.61
CA HIS A 45 23.55 33.13 -5.84
C HIS A 45 22.35 32.85 -6.73
N LEU A 46 22.02 33.77 -7.65
CA LEU A 46 20.95 33.55 -8.63
C LEU A 46 21.20 32.28 -9.44
N ARG A 47 22.39 32.15 -10.04
CA ARG A 47 22.71 31.00 -10.90
C ARG A 47 22.63 29.69 -10.12
N GLU A 48 23.18 29.66 -8.92
CA GLU A 48 23.21 28.47 -8.07
C GLU A 48 21.81 28.04 -7.61
N LYS A 49 21.01 28.98 -7.09
CA LYS A 49 19.64 28.72 -6.64
C LYS A 49 18.75 28.20 -7.77
N ILE A 50 18.82 28.83 -8.95
CA ILE A 50 18.07 28.39 -10.13
C ILE A 50 18.59 27.05 -10.66
N THR A 51 19.91 26.86 -10.71
CA THR A 51 20.48 25.58 -11.16
C THR A 51 20.03 24.42 -10.27
N HIS A 52 20.02 24.58 -8.95
CA HIS A 52 19.53 23.52 -8.06
C HIS A 52 18.03 23.25 -8.29
N PHE A 53 17.21 24.31 -8.36
CA PHE A 53 15.78 24.20 -8.64
C PHE A 53 15.48 23.45 -9.94
N ASP A 54 16.18 23.79 -11.03
CA ASP A 54 16.01 23.19 -12.36
C ASP A 54 16.35 21.68 -12.38
N HIS A 55 17.07 21.17 -11.38
CA HIS A 55 17.52 19.77 -11.28
C HIS A 55 16.95 19.06 -10.04
N GLU A 56 15.86 19.57 -9.44
CA GLU A 56 15.24 18.92 -8.28
C GLU A 56 14.55 17.58 -8.61
N ARG A 57 14.15 17.35 -9.86
CA ARG A 57 13.40 16.15 -10.24
C ARG A 57 14.35 15.04 -10.70
N ILE A 58 14.14 13.86 -10.13
CA ILE A 58 14.71 12.59 -10.60
C ILE A 58 13.63 11.78 -11.33
N PRO A 59 13.98 10.75 -12.12
CA PRO A 59 12.98 9.84 -12.67
C PRO A 59 12.13 9.23 -11.55
N GLU A 60 10.82 9.13 -11.78
CA GLU A 60 9.97 8.33 -10.89
C GLU A 60 10.25 6.84 -11.05
N ARG A 61 9.71 6.01 -10.15
CA ARG A 61 9.74 4.55 -10.35
C ARG A 61 8.88 4.19 -11.56
N VAL A 62 9.33 3.25 -12.40
CA VAL A 62 8.61 2.82 -13.61
C VAL A 62 7.19 2.30 -13.30
N VAL A 63 7.05 1.61 -12.18
CA VAL A 63 5.81 1.17 -11.54
C VAL A 63 5.86 1.56 -10.06
N HIS A 64 4.72 1.62 -9.40
CA HIS A 64 4.66 2.03 -7.99
C HIS A 64 5.22 3.44 -7.72
N ALA A 65 5.08 4.35 -8.70
CA ALA A 65 5.56 5.73 -8.60
C ALA A 65 4.84 6.50 -7.50
N ARG A 66 3.51 6.37 -7.42
CA ARG A 66 2.70 6.98 -6.37
C ARG A 66 2.76 6.14 -5.09
N GLY A 67 3.23 6.74 -4.00
CA GLY A 67 3.31 6.07 -2.71
C GLY A 67 3.53 7.00 -1.52
N ALA A 68 3.52 6.40 -0.33
CA ALA A 68 3.76 7.02 0.97
C ALA A 68 4.65 6.10 1.80
N GLY A 69 5.53 6.67 2.63
CA GLY A 69 6.46 5.91 3.45
C GLY A 69 6.50 6.39 4.88
N ALA A 70 6.86 5.50 5.80
CA ALA A 70 6.97 5.76 7.22
C ALA A 70 8.04 4.86 7.85
N HIS A 71 8.62 5.34 8.94
CA HIS A 71 9.54 4.57 9.78
C HIS A 71 8.76 3.79 10.84
N GLY A 72 9.41 2.76 11.37
CA GLY A 72 8.87 1.99 12.47
C GLY A 72 9.84 0.97 13.02
N THR A 73 9.28 0.04 13.79
CA THR A 73 10.02 -1.06 14.42
C THR A 73 9.30 -2.38 14.16
N PHE A 74 10.06 -3.41 13.83
CA PHE A 74 9.62 -4.80 13.82
C PHE A 74 10.14 -5.53 15.06
N THR A 75 9.24 -6.14 15.83
CA THR A 75 9.56 -6.93 17.03
C THR A 75 9.19 -8.39 16.78
N VAL A 76 10.15 -9.30 16.92
CA VAL A 76 9.92 -10.73 16.71
C VAL A 76 9.30 -11.40 17.95
N TYR A 77 8.53 -12.47 17.75
CA TYR A 77 7.89 -13.25 18.82
C TYR A 77 8.71 -14.47 19.30
N GLY A 78 9.82 -14.81 18.63
CA GLY A 78 10.64 -15.99 18.95
C GLY A 78 10.11 -17.32 18.40
N THR A 79 9.17 -17.30 17.44
CA THR A 79 8.53 -18.51 16.89
C THR A 79 9.13 -19.00 15.57
N ALA A 80 10.09 -18.26 14.98
CA ALA A 80 10.65 -18.55 13.65
C ALA A 80 11.93 -19.40 13.65
N GLU A 81 12.58 -19.61 14.81
CA GLU A 81 13.93 -20.23 14.90
C GLU A 81 14.00 -21.66 14.34
N THR A 82 12.87 -22.37 14.32
CA THR A 82 12.82 -23.75 13.78
C THR A 82 12.95 -23.81 12.26
N VAL A 83 12.61 -22.73 11.56
CA VAL A 83 12.55 -22.66 10.09
C VAL A 83 13.60 -21.75 9.47
N THR A 84 14.14 -20.77 10.21
CA THR A 84 15.15 -19.84 9.69
C THR A 84 16.23 -19.50 10.72
N SER A 85 17.44 -19.21 10.25
CA SER A 85 18.56 -18.68 11.02
C SER A 85 18.75 -17.17 10.86
N ALA A 86 17.80 -16.46 10.25
CA ALA A 86 17.91 -15.03 10.03
C ALA A 86 17.99 -14.25 11.35
N GLY A 87 19.06 -13.47 11.53
CA GLY A 87 19.36 -12.82 12.82
C GLY A 87 18.24 -11.92 13.34
N PHE A 88 17.51 -11.22 12.47
CA PHE A 88 16.39 -10.35 12.86
C PHE A 88 15.14 -11.10 13.34
N LEU A 89 15.09 -12.43 13.11
CA LEU A 89 14.02 -13.32 13.54
C LEU A 89 14.40 -14.20 14.75
N ALA A 90 15.59 -13.99 15.32
CA ALA A 90 15.99 -14.62 16.58
C ALA A 90 15.24 -14.02 17.78
N GLU A 91 14.99 -14.78 18.85
CA GLU A 91 14.24 -14.29 20.01
C GLU A 91 14.80 -12.98 20.60
N GLY A 92 13.90 -12.06 20.99
CA GLY A 92 14.26 -10.81 21.67
C GLY A 92 14.78 -9.69 20.77
N ARG A 93 14.67 -9.83 19.44
CA ARG A 93 15.13 -8.80 18.50
C ARG A 93 14.07 -7.75 18.19
N GLU A 94 14.53 -6.51 18.15
CA GLU A 94 13.81 -5.37 17.58
C GLU A 94 14.63 -4.81 16.42
N THR A 95 13.98 -4.62 15.28
CA THR A 95 14.63 -4.24 14.03
C THR A 95 13.99 -2.96 13.52
N PRO A 96 14.76 -1.86 13.36
CA PRO A 96 14.27 -0.67 12.68
C PRO A 96 13.83 -1.01 11.27
N VAL A 97 12.74 -0.39 10.82
CA VAL A 97 12.24 -0.56 9.45
C VAL A 97 11.88 0.75 8.78
N PHE A 98 11.89 0.73 7.45
CA PHE A 98 11.20 1.72 6.63
C PHE A 98 10.23 1.01 5.70
N VAL A 99 8.96 1.43 5.73
CA VAL A 99 7.90 0.88 4.89
C VAL A 99 7.50 1.90 3.84
N ARG A 100 7.27 1.43 2.61
CA ARG A 100 6.64 2.24 1.56
C ARG A 100 5.45 1.49 0.96
N PHE A 101 4.29 2.13 1.07
CA PHE A 101 3.07 1.73 0.38
C PHE A 101 2.95 2.45 -0.96
N SER A 102 2.23 1.85 -1.91
CA SER A 102 2.09 2.44 -3.26
C SER A 102 0.89 1.89 -4.01
N THR A 103 0.41 2.61 -5.02
CA THR A 103 -0.36 2.02 -6.14
C THR A 103 0.61 1.38 -7.14
N VAL A 104 0.19 0.94 -8.34
CA VAL A 104 1.08 0.36 -9.36
C VAL A 104 1.15 1.22 -10.63
N LEU A 105 0.00 1.48 -11.25
CA LEU A 105 -0.09 2.02 -12.61
C LEU A 105 0.15 3.52 -12.66
N GLY A 106 -0.34 4.25 -11.67
CA GLY A 106 -0.27 5.71 -11.66
C GLY A 106 1.14 6.27 -11.59
N SER A 107 1.39 7.37 -12.32
CA SER A 107 2.57 8.22 -12.10
C SER A 107 2.53 8.91 -10.74
N ARG A 108 3.63 9.52 -10.27
CA ARG A 108 3.80 10.01 -8.89
C ARG A 108 2.74 11.01 -8.40
N GLY A 109 2.07 11.69 -9.33
CA GLY A 109 0.99 12.66 -9.07
C GLY A 109 -0.43 12.09 -9.20
N SER A 110 -0.61 10.79 -9.42
CA SER A 110 -1.95 10.17 -9.46
C SER A 110 -2.63 10.15 -8.08
N ALA A 111 -3.92 9.84 -8.05
CA ALA A 111 -4.69 9.69 -6.82
C ALA A 111 -4.39 8.38 -6.07
N ASP A 112 -4.60 8.39 -4.75
CA ASP A 112 -4.36 7.25 -3.84
C ASP A 112 -5.46 6.17 -3.85
N THR A 113 -6.71 6.56 -4.04
CA THR A 113 -7.91 5.71 -3.90
C THR A 113 -8.39 5.11 -5.22
N VAL A 114 -7.49 4.95 -6.20
CA VAL A 114 -7.80 4.28 -7.48
C VAL A 114 -8.07 2.78 -7.29
N ARG A 115 -8.75 2.13 -8.24
CA ARG A 115 -8.77 0.67 -8.30
C ARG A 115 -7.44 0.19 -8.85
N ASP A 116 -6.63 -0.44 -8.01
CA ASP A 116 -5.29 -0.89 -8.35
C ASP A 116 -4.78 -1.90 -7.32
N THR A 117 -3.74 -2.63 -7.67
CA THR A 117 -2.95 -3.37 -6.68
C THR A 117 -2.20 -2.36 -5.80
N ARG A 118 -1.98 -2.70 -4.53
CA ARG A 118 -1.15 -1.89 -3.63
C ARG A 118 0.17 -2.59 -3.35
N GLY A 119 1.28 -1.89 -3.55
CA GLY A 119 2.59 -2.35 -3.10
C GLY A 119 2.77 -2.15 -1.60
N PHE A 120 3.39 -3.12 -0.93
CA PHE A 120 3.75 -3.11 0.48
C PHE A 120 5.20 -3.56 0.61
N ALA A 121 6.13 -2.61 0.51
CA ALA A 121 7.56 -2.87 0.61
C ALA A 121 8.10 -2.51 2.00
N THR A 122 8.77 -3.44 2.66
CA THR A 122 9.36 -3.26 3.99
C THR A 122 10.86 -3.51 3.94
N LYS A 123 11.64 -2.52 4.35
CA LYS A 123 13.09 -2.59 4.50
C LYS A 123 13.41 -2.82 5.96
N PHE A 124 14.08 -3.91 6.27
CA PHE A 124 14.56 -4.27 7.60
C PHE A 124 16.04 -3.93 7.70
N TYR A 125 16.41 -3.01 8.58
CA TYR A 125 17.80 -2.66 8.82
C TYR A 125 18.41 -3.59 9.88
N THR A 126 18.73 -4.82 9.48
CA THR A 126 19.23 -5.85 10.39
C THR A 126 20.71 -5.69 10.72
N GLU A 127 21.18 -6.38 11.76
CA GLU A 127 22.61 -6.42 12.13
C GLU A 127 23.47 -7.20 11.11
N GLU A 128 22.86 -8.03 10.27
CA GLU A 128 23.52 -8.94 9.32
C GLU A 128 23.34 -8.50 7.86
N GLY A 129 22.88 -7.26 7.64
CA GLY A 129 22.58 -6.71 6.32
C GLY A 129 21.15 -6.20 6.21
N THR A 130 20.83 -5.54 5.10
CA THR A 130 19.46 -5.08 4.84
C THR A 130 18.67 -6.21 4.20
N PHE A 131 17.50 -6.54 4.77
CA PHE A 131 16.52 -7.44 4.14
C PHE A 131 15.35 -6.61 3.61
N ASP A 132 14.94 -6.85 2.37
CA ASP A 132 13.74 -6.20 1.79
C ASP A 132 12.64 -7.22 1.46
N LEU A 133 11.52 -7.14 2.18
CA LEU A 133 10.30 -7.86 1.83
C LEU A 133 9.44 -6.96 0.92
N VAL A 134 9.49 -7.22 -0.39
CA VAL A 134 8.84 -6.39 -1.42
C VAL A 134 7.56 -7.06 -1.94
N GLY A 135 6.47 -6.85 -1.21
CA GLY A 135 5.18 -7.49 -1.44
C GLY A 135 4.09 -6.60 -2.05
N ASN A 136 2.89 -7.17 -2.18
CA ASN A 136 1.65 -6.52 -2.59
C ASN A 136 0.52 -6.81 -1.58
N ASN A 137 -0.61 -6.11 -1.67
CA ASN A 137 -1.81 -6.40 -0.88
C ASN A 137 -2.70 -7.54 -1.42
N ILE A 138 -2.27 -8.19 -2.50
CA ILE A 138 -2.93 -9.33 -3.15
C ILE A 138 -1.93 -10.51 -3.14
N PRO A 139 -2.35 -11.74 -2.78
CA PRO A 139 -1.45 -12.88 -2.54
C PRO A 139 -0.85 -13.53 -3.79
N VAL A 140 -1.28 -13.09 -4.98
CA VAL A 140 -0.88 -13.62 -6.29
C VAL A 140 -0.44 -12.47 -7.21
N PHE A 141 0.15 -12.78 -8.36
CA PHE A 141 0.49 -11.81 -9.41
C PHE A 141 -0.27 -12.09 -10.72
N PHE A 142 -0.26 -11.14 -11.66
CA PHE A 142 -0.95 -11.25 -12.96
C PHE A 142 -0.31 -12.25 -13.92
N ILE A 143 0.98 -12.53 -13.78
CA ILE A 143 1.77 -13.27 -14.77
C ILE A 143 2.68 -14.27 -14.05
N GLN A 144 3.01 -15.34 -14.75
CA GLN A 144 3.83 -16.44 -14.22
C GLN A 144 5.32 -16.23 -14.42
N ASP A 145 5.72 -15.58 -15.52
CA ASP A 145 7.12 -15.38 -15.90
C ASP A 145 7.41 -13.88 -16.03
N GLY A 146 8.52 -13.43 -15.44
CA GLY A 146 8.91 -12.03 -15.46
C GLY A 146 9.23 -11.47 -16.84
N ILE A 147 9.45 -12.31 -17.86
CA ILE A 147 9.59 -11.83 -19.25
C ILE A 147 8.33 -11.10 -19.75
N LYS A 148 7.15 -11.44 -19.21
CA LYS A 148 5.86 -10.80 -19.52
C LYS A 148 5.62 -9.51 -18.75
N PHE A 149 6.50 -9.15 -17.80
CA PHE A 149 6.30 -7.97 -16.95
C PHE A 149 6.18 -6.66 -17.74
N PRO A 150 7.01 -6.37 -18.75
CA PRO A 150 6.81 -5.18 -19.58
C PRO A 150 5.47 -5.20 -20.32
N ASP A 151 5.00 -6.36 -20.78
CA ASP A 151 3.75 -6.48 -21.54
C ASP A 151 2.53 -6.14 -20.68
N VAL A 152 2.40 -6.73 -19.49
CA VAL A 152 1.26 -6.45 -18.59
C VAL A 152 1.29 -5.01 -18.08
N ILE A 153 2.48 -4.46 -17.81
CA ILE A 153 2.61 -3.07 -17.37
C ILE A 153 2.29 -2.11 -18.51
N HIS A 154 2.75 -2.35 -19.74
CA HIS A 154 2.35 -1.53 -20.89
C HIS A 154 0.86 -1.64 -21.19
N ALA A 155 0.26 -2.81 -21.00
CA ALA A 155 -1.18 -3.01 -21.19
C ALA A 155 -2.02 -2.25 -20.14
N GLY A 156 -1.58 -2.17 -18.88
CA GLY A 156 -2.29 -1.42 -17.83
C GLY A 156 -1.93 0.07 -17.74
N LYS A 157 -0.78 0.49 -18.26
CA LYS A 157 -0.35 1.89 -18.28
C LYS A 157 -1.18 2.71 -19.30
N PRO A 158 -1.16 4.04 -19.20
CA PRO A 158 -1.83 4.90 -20.17
C PRO A 158 -1.37 4.59 -21.61
N HIS A 159 -2.29 4.66 -22.57
CA HIS A 159 -1.97 4.32 -23.96
C HIS A 159 -0.82 5.19 -24.51
N PRO A 160 0.13 4.62 -25.27
CA PRO A 160 1.34 5.33 -25.68
C PRO A 160 1.10 6.45 -26.71
N ASP A 161 -0.05 6.47 -27.40
CA ASP A 161 -0.40 7.50 -28.39
C ASP A 161 -0.84 8.82 -27.73
N ARG A 162 -1.41 8.76 -26.52
CA ARG A 162 -2.12 9.88 -25.89
C ARG A 162 -1.95 10.01 -24.37
N GLU A 163 -1.32 9.03 -23.73
CA GLU A 163 -1.12 8.93 -22.28
C GLU A 163 -2.43 8.97 -21.47
N ILE A 164 -3.45 8.22 -21.92
CA ILE A 164 -4.76 8.10 -21.25
C ILE A 164 -5.16 6.62 -21.18
N PRO A 165 -5.80 6.15 -20.09
CA PRO A 165 -6.14 6.88 -18.86
C PRO A 165 -5.02 6.82 -17.79
N GLN A 166 -4.99 7.80 -16.88
CA GLN A 166 -4.07 7.79 -15.74
C GLN A 166 -4.63 6.92 -14.59
N ALA A 167 -3.81 5.98 -14.12
CA ALA A 167 -4.07 5.14 -12.95
C ALA A 167 -5.41 4.38 -12.97
N GLN A 168 -5.81 3.85 -14.14
CA GLN A 168 -7.05 3.09 -14.32
C GLN A 168 -6.79 1.96 -15.32
N SER A 169 -7.27 0.75 -15.02
CA SER A 169 -7.26 -0.39 -15.94
C SER A 169 -8.46 -0.43 -16.89
N ALA A 170 -9.40 0.52 -16.75
CA ALA A 170 -10.67 0.56 -17.47
C ALA A 170 -10.51 1.12 -18.90
N HIS A 171 -9.72 0.42 -19.72
CA HIS A 171 -9.46 0.75 -21.12
C HIS A 171 -9.05 -0.49 -21.93
N ASP A 172 -9.08 -0.36 -23.25
CA ASP A 172 -8.97 -1.47 -24.20
C ASP A 172 -7.68 -2.30 -24.04
N THR A 173 -6.50 -1.67 -23.93
CA THR A 173 -5.23 -2.42 -23.93
C THR A 173 -5.06 -3.34 -22.73
N PHE A 174 -5.54 -2.95 -21.55
CA PHE A 174 -5.50 -3.80 -20.35
C PHE A 174 -6.40 -5.02 -20.53
N TRP A 175 -7.66 -4.79 -20.92
CA TRP A 175 -8.63 -5.86 -21.07
C TRP A 175 -8.34 -6.77 -22.27
N ASP A 176 -7.70 -6.25 -23.33
CA ASP A 176 -7.19 -7.09 -24.42
C ASP A 176 -6.13 -8.05 -23.90
N PHE A 177 -5.14 -7.56 -23.13
CA PHE A 177 -4.12 -8.40 -22.52
C PHE A 177 -4.73 -9.47 -21.61
N VAL A 178 -5.59 -9.08 -20.67
CA VAL A 178 -6.20 -9.99 -19.69
C VAL A 178 -7.07 -11.06 -20.38
N SER A 179 -7.78 -10.70 -21.44
CA SER A 179 -8.61 -11.65 -22.20
C SER A 179 -7.82 -12.65 -23.05
N LEU A 180 -6.54 -12.36 -23.35
CA LEU A 180 -5.64 -13.21 -24.14
C LEU A 180 -4.63 -13.99 -23.29
N HIS A 181 -4.31 -13.48 -22.11
CA HIS A 181 -3.37 -14.07 -21.15
C HIS A 181 -4.16 -14.53 -19.94
N THR A 182 -4.76 -15.72 -20.06
CA THR A 182 -5.72 -16.23 -19.08
C THR A 182 -5.10 -16.47 -17.71
N GLU A 183 -3.76 -16.57 -17.58
CA GLU A 183 -3.05 -16.60 -16.30
C GLU A 183 -3.31 -15.36 -15.43
N ALA A 184 -3.70 -14.23 -16.04
CA ALA A 184 -4.00 -12.98 -15.36
C ALA A 184 -5.37 -12.94 -14.65
N GLN A 185 -6.23 -13.94 -14.88
CA GLN A 185 -7.62 -13.90 -14.43
C GLN A 185 -7.75 -13.92 -12.90
N HIS A 186 -6.92 -14.71 -12.21
CA HIS A 186 -6.97 -14.78 -10.74
C HIS A 186 -6.64 -13.43 -10.11
N HIS A 187 -5.51 -12.81 -10.43
CA HIS A 187 -5.17 -11.49 -9.88
C HIS A 187 -6.16 -10.40 -10.31
N THR A 188 -6.66 -10.44 -11.54
CA THR A 188 -7.68 -9.48 -12.01
C THR A 188 -8.94 -9.56 -11.16
N LEU A 189 -9.39 -10.76 -10.80
CA LEU A 189 -10.56 -10.95 -9.95
C LEU A 189 -10.37 -10.34 -8.55
N TRP A 190 -9.17 -10.46 -7.97
CA TRP A 190 -8.80 -9.74 -6.75
C TRP A 190 -8.85 -8.21 -6.93
N ASN A 191 -8.28 -7.69 -8.02
CA ASN A 191 -8.29 -6.25 -8.31
C ASN A 191 -9.71 -5.70 -8.54
N MET A 192 -10.62 -6.52 -9.11
CA MET A 192 -12.03 -6.17 -9.30
C MET A 192 -12.86 -6.28 -8.01
N SER A 193 -12.35 -6.95 -6.97
CA SER A 193 -12.95 -6.91 -5.64
C SER A 193 -12.61 -5.62 -4.88
N ASP A 194 -13.17 -5.44 -3.68
CA ASP A 194 -12.87 -4.28 -2.84
C ASP A 194 -11.44 -4.29 -2.28
N ARG A 195 -10.68 -5.38 -2.47
CA ARG A 195 -9.23 -5.45 -2.23
C ARG A 195 -8.46 -4.45 -3.11
N GLY A 196 -8.97 -4.15 -4.31
CA GLY A 196 -8.38 -3.16 -5.23
C GLY A 196 -8.61 -1.69 -4.82
N ILE A 197 -9.48 -1.44 -3.84
CA ILE A 197 -9.85 -0.09 -3.37
C ILE A 197 -9.82 -0.03 -1.84
N SER A 198 -8.70 -0.44 -1.24
CA SER A 198 -8.50 -0.43 0.22
C SER A 198 -8.88 0.92 0.85
N ARG A 199 -9.47 0.91 2.06
CA ARG A 199 -9.86 2.11 2.82
C ARG A 199 -8.65 2.90 3.34
N SER A 200 -7.59 2.19 3.69
CA SER A 200 -6.35 2.75 4.20
C SER A 200 -5.25 1.72 4.01
N TYR A 201 -4.01 2.18 3.87
CA TYR A 201 -2.85 1.27 3.95
C TYR A 201 -2.84 0.47 5.26
N ARG A 202 -3.36 1.05 6.36
CA ARG A 202 -3.44 0.42 7.69
C ARG A 202 -4.45 -0.74 7.77
N MET A 203 -5.33 -0.86 6.77
CA MET A 203 -6.45 -1.80 6.73
C MET A 203 -6.41 -2.69 5.49
N MET A 204 -5.21 -3.06 5.06
CA MET A 204 -4.98 -4.04 3.99
C MET A 204 -3.95 -5.07 4.44
N GLU A 205 -4.10 -6.29 3.93
CA GLU A 205 -3.07 -7.31 4.07
C GLU A 205 -1.85 -6.99 3.19
N GLY A 206 -0.76 -7.72 3.43
CA GLY A 206 0.42 -7.72 2.57
C GLY A 206 0.92 -9.14 2.35
N PHE A 207 1.51 -9.39 1.20
CA PHE A 207 1.96 -10.72 0.80
C PHE A 207 3.27 -10.62 0.05
N GLY A 208 4.21 -11.50 0.35
CA GLY A 208 5.44 -11.65 -0.44
C GLY A 208 5.17 -12.17 -1.87
N VAL A 209 3.97 -12.74 -2.10
CA VAL A 209 3.50 -13.44 -3.31
C VAL A 209 4.29 -14.71 -3.59
N HIS A 210 5.59 -14.57 -3.80
CA HIS A 210 6.50 -15.66 -4.12
C HIS A 210 6.68 -16.61 -2.94
N THR A 211 7.00 -17.85 -3.28
CA THR A 211 7.58 -18.78 -2.33
C THR A 211 9.06 -18.49 -2.17
N PHE A 212 9.51 -18.32 -0.94
CA PHE A 212 10.91 -18.19 -0.55
C PHE A 212 11.37 -19.50 0.09
N ARG A 213 12.68 -19.66 0.22
CA ARG A 213 13.29 -20.74 0.99
C ARG A 213 13.82 -20.18 2.31
N LEU A 214 13.43 -20.80 3.42
CA LEU A 214 13.96 -20.53 4.75
C LEU A 214 14.96 -21.62 5.12
N VAL A 215 16.03 -21.24 5.80
CA VAL A 215 17.15 -22.13 6.12
C VAL A 215 17.42 -22.00 7.62
N ASN A 216 17.23 -23.07 8.38
CA ASN A 216 17.48 -23.03 9.83
C ASN A 216 18.95 -23.22 10.19
N ALA A 217 19.28 -23.06 11.48
CA ALA A 217 20.65 -23.17 11.98
C ALA A 217 21.32 -24.54 11.75
N ALA A 218 20.55 -25.59 11.42
CA ALA A 218 21.07 -26.91 11.06
C ALA A 218 21.29 -27.08 9.54
N GLY A 219 21.10 -26.01 8.75
CA GLY A 219 21.17 -26.04 7.28
C GLY A 219 20.00 -26.78 6.61
N ARG A 220 18.92 -27.05 7.34
CA ARG A 220 17.72 -27.67 6.76
C ARG A 220 16.82 -26.59 6.19
N THR A 221 16.21 -26.89 5.06
CA THR A 221 15.41 -25.94 4.30
C THR A 221 13.91 -26.20 4.46
N SER A 222 13.12 -25.14 4.29
CA SER A 222 11.66 -25.18 4.20
C SER A 222 11.21 -24.10 3.22
N LEU A 223 10.12 -24.34 2.50
CA LEU A 223 9.54 -23.33 1.62
C LEU A 223 8.55 -22.48 2.41
N ALA A 224 8.43 -21.19 2.10
CA ALA A 224 7.54 -20.30 2.83
C ALA A 224 6.96 -19.17 1.99
N LYS A 225 5.73 -18.77 2.30
CA LYS A 225 5.11 -17.52 1.82
C LYS A 225 4.92 -16.56 2.99
N PHE A 226 5.32 -15.30 2.82
CA PHE A 226 5.21 -14.24 3.83
C PHE A 226 3.87 -13.50 3.75
N HIS A 227 3.32 -13.15 4.91
CA HIS A 227 2.03 -12.48 5.09
C HIS A 227 2.13 -11.33 6.10
N TRP A 228 1.44 -10.23 5.85
CA TRP A 228 1.18 -9.16 6.80
C TRP A 228 -0.30 -9.12 7.12
N LYS A 229 -0.66 -9.34 8.39
CA LYS A 229 -2.04 -9.32 8.87
C LYS A 229 -2.31 -8.02 9.62
N PRO A 230 -3.18 -7.12 9.12
CA PRO A 230 -3.42 -5.82 9.74
C PRO A 230 -4.23 -5.98 11.03
N LYS A 231 -3.81 -5.29 12.10
CA LYS A 231 -4.54 -5.25 13.38
C LYS A 231 -5.93 -4.64 13.24
N LEU A 232 -6.09 -3.69 12.32
CA LEU A 232 -7.33 -2.97 12.07
C LEU A 232 -8.26 -3.67 11.06
N GLY A 233 -7.95 -4.92 10.70
CA GLY A 233 -8.72 -5.68 9.75
C GLY A 233 -8.50 -5.27 8.30
N VAL A 234 -9.26 -5.90 7.41
CA VAL A 234 -9.17 -5.70 5.97
C VAL A 234 -10.43 -4.99 5.49
N HIS A 235 -10.28 -3.75 5.02
CA HIS A 235 -11.40 -2.90 4.66
C HIS A 235 -11.19 -2.20 3.33
N GLY A 236 -12.25 -2.17 2.52
CA GLY A 236 -12.30 -1.51 1.23
C GLY A 236 -13.28 -0.33 1.26
N LEU A 237 -13.05 0.63 0.38
CA LEU A 237 -14.03 1.67 0.03
C LEU A 237 -15.14 1.07 -0.83
N LEU A 238 -16.21 1.82 -1.03
CA LEU A 238 -17.10 1.56 -2.17
C LEU A 238 -16.51 2.22 -3.43
N TRP A 239 -16.81 1.68 -4.61
CA TRP A 239 -16.21 2.18 -5.84
C TRP A 239 -16.50 3.67 -6.11
N GLU A 240 -17.73 4.10 -5.87
CA GLU A 240 -18.09 5.51 -6.01
C GLU A 240 -17.34 6.40 -5.02
N GLU A 241 -17.25 5.97 -3.76
CA GLU A 241 -16.50 6.69 -2.72
C GLU A 241 -15.02 6.81 -3.09
N ALA A 242 -14.43 5.75 -3.62
CA ALA A 242 -13.05 5.72 -4.09
C ALA A 242 -12.81 6.73 -5.23
N GLN A 243 -13.75 6.84 -6.18
CA GLN A 243 -13.71 7.85 -7.24
C GLN A 243 -13.88 9.28 -6.72
N MET A 244 -14.82 9.49 -5.80
CA MET A 244 -15.05 10.79 -5.18
C MET A 244 -13.81 11.26 -4.42
N LEU A 245 -13.20 10.39 -3.61
CA LEU A 245 -11.93 10.68 -2.92
C LEU A 245 -10.82 11.04 -3.89
N GLY A 246 -10.69 10.30 -5.00
CA GLY A 246 -9.68 10.60 -6.00
C GLY A 246 -9.79 12.00 -6.62
N GLY A 247 -10.97 12.62 -6.56
CA GLY A 247 -11.19 14.02 -6.95
C GLY A 247 -11.04 15.02 -5.80
N PHE A 248 -11.63 14.74 -4.63
CA PHE A 248 -11.66 15.68 -3.50
C PHE A 248 -10.37 15.71 -2.68
N ASP A 249 -9.72 14.56 -2.48
CA ASP A 249 -8.44 14.42 -1.81
C ASP A 249 -7.60 13.30 -2.47
N PRO A 250 -6.89 13.60 -3.58
CA PRO A 250 -6.05 12.60 -4.24
C PRO A 250 -4.89 12.10 -3.35
N ASP A 251 -4.64 12.74 -2.20
CA ASP A 251 -3.63 12.37 -1.20
C ASP A 251 -4.21 11.61 0.01
N PHE A 252 -5.45 11.10 -0.08
CA PHE A 252 -6.18 10.52 1.05
C PHE A 252 -5.40 9.43 1.83
N HIS A 253 -4.83 8.42 1.16
CA HIS A 253 -4.11 7.35 1.88
C HIS A 253 -2.78 7.84 2.46
N ARG A 254 -2.08 8.75 1.76
CA ARG A 254 -0.87 9.39 2.30
C ARG A 254 -1.20 10.21 3.54
N ARG A 255 -2.29 10.98 3.51
CA ARG A 255 -2.77 11.79 4.63
C ARG A 255 -3.21 10.92 5.80
N ASP A 256 -4.04 9.90 5.55
CA ASP A 256 -4.50 8.96 6.58
C ASP A 256 -3.34 8.30 7.32
N LEU A 257 -2.28 7.87 6.61
CA LEU A 257 -1.08 7.32 7.22
C LEU A 257 -0.36 8.35 8.12
N ALA A 258 -0.12 9.55 7.58
CA ALA A 258 0.64 10.59 8.29
C ALA A 258 -0.09 11.09 9.54
N GLU A 259 -1.37 11.39 9.41
CA GLU A 259 -2.22 11.90 10.49
C GLU A 259 -2.46 10.82 11.55
N ALA A 260 -2.60 9.55 11.18
CA ALA A 260 -2.73 8.45 12.14
C ALA A 260 -1.47 8.32 13.02
N ILE A 261 -0.28 8.46 12.42
CA ILE A 261 0.99 8.45 13.16
C ILE A 261 1.10 9.66 14.09
N GLU A 262 0.78 10.87 13.60
CA GLU A 262 0.81 12.10 14.42
C GLU A 262 -0.19 12.06 15.58
N ALA A 263 -1.33 11.41 15.40
CA ALA A 263 -2.35 11.21 16.43
C ALA A 263 -2.03 10.06 17.40
N GLY A 264 -0.93 9.32 17.20
CA GLY A 264 -0.59 8.14 18.02
C GLY A 264 -1.47 6.92 17.77
N ALA A 265 -2.28 6.92 16.70
CA ALA A 265 -3.07 5.77 16.23
C ALA A 265 -2.22 4.91 15.29
N TYR A 266 -1.09 4.43 15.80
CA TYR A 266 -0.04 3.78 15.01
C TYR A 266 -0.56 2.59 14.19
N PRO A 267 -0.25 2.54 12.88
CA PRO A 267 -0.47 1.35 12.07
C PRO A 267 0.29 0.12 12.61
N GLU A 268 -0.39 -1.02 12.69
CA GLU A 268 0.19 -2.27 13.19
C GLU A 268 -0.18 -3.47 12.30
N TRP A 269 0.79 -4.34 12.03
CA TRP A 269 0.59 -5.62 11.35
C TRP A 269 1.36 -6.73 12.06
N GLU A 270 0.84 -7.95 12.00
CA GLU A 270 1.61 -9.15 12.33
C GLU A 270 2.27 -9.72 11.08
N LEU A 271 3.56 -9.99 11.15
CA LEU A 271 4.25 -10.80 10.14
C LEU A 271 3.91 -12.26 10.42
N GLY A 272 3.50 -12.97 9.38
CA GLY A 272 3.29 -14.41 9.42
C GLY A 272 3.94 -15.12 8.25
N VAL A 273 4.12 -16.43 8.42
CA VAL A 273 4.62 -17.33 7.38
C VAL A 273 3.73 -18.55 7.27
N GLN A 274 3.39 -18.92 6.03
CA GLN A 274 3.02 -20.30 5.73
C GLN A 274 4.30 -21.07 5.49
N VAL A 275 4.40 -22.29 6.00
CA VAL A 275 5.62 -23.12 5.90
C VAL A 275 5.27 -24.45 5.25
N PHE A 276 6.05 -24.84 4.26
CA PHE A 276 5.87 -26.06 3.48
C PHE A 276 7.16 -26.89 3.45
N PRO A 277 7.04 -28.21 3.27
CA PRO A 277 8.20 -29.06 2.99
C PRO A 277 8.95 -28.58 1.74
N ASP A 278 10.29 -28.55 1.79
CA ASP A 278 11.14 -28.29 0.61
C ASP A 278 11.38 -29.61 -0.14
N THR A 279 10.46 -29.94 -1.03
CA THR A 279 10.53 -31.14 -1.90
C THR A 279 11.17 -30.81 -3.25
N PRO A 280 11.74 -31.79 -3.97
CA PRO A 280 12.29 -31.56 -5.32
C PRO A 280 11.27 -30.97 -6.31
N GLU A 281 9.99 -31.33 -6.16
CA GLU A 281 8.90 -30.84 -7.01
C GLU A 281 8.43 -29.44 -6.60
N GLN A 282 8.75 -28.99 -5.38
CA GLN A 282 8.32 -27.71 -4.82
C GLN A 282 6.80 -27.49 -4.93
N THR A 283 6.04 -28.56 -4.70
CA THR A 283 4.58 -28.55 -4.67
C THR A 283 4.07 -28.81 -3.26
N TYR A 284 2.86 -28.32 -2.96
CA TYR A 284 2.18 -28.61 -1.71
C TYR A 284 0.68 -28.79 -1.95
N GLU A 285 0.14 -29.95 -1.57
CA GLU A 285 -1.27 -30.31 -1.75
C GLU A 285 -1.78 -30.09 -3.20
N GLY A 286 -0.93 -30.42 -4.18
CA GLY A 286 -1.23 -30.27 -5.61
C GLY A 286 -1.05 -28.85 -6.17
N ILE A 287 -0.66 -27.88 -5.34
CA ILE A 287 -0.36 -26.52 -5.75
C ILE A 287 1.13 -26.41 -6.07
N ASP A 288 1.44 -25.86 -7.24
CA ASP A 288 2.81 -25.50 -7.61
C ASP A 288 3.22 -24.22 -6.88
N LEU A 289 4.19 -24.32 -5.96
CA LEU A 289 4.60 -23.20 -5.15
C LEU A 289 5.46 -22.19 -5.94
N LEU A 290 5.91 -22.55 -7.13
CA LEU A 290 6.67 -21.68 -8.02
C LEU A 290 5.78 -20.85 -8.95
N ASP A 291 4.47 -21.13 -8.98
CA ASP A 291 3.51 -20.34 -9.75
C ASP A 291 3.04 -19.12 -8.92
N PRO A 292 3.46 -17.88 -9.26
CA PRO A 292 3.06 -16.68 -8.54
C PRO A 292 1.58 -16.31 -8.76
N THR A 293 0.87 -16.97 -9.68
CA THR A 293 -0.58 -16.82 -9.88
C THR A 293 -1.39 -17.69 -8.91
N LYS A 294 -0.72 -18.51 -8.08
CA LYS A 294 -1.34 -19.41 -7.11
C LYS A 294 -1.08 -18.96 -5.66
N LEU A 295 -2.15 -18.96 -4.87
CA LEU A 295 -2.10 -18.87 -3.41
C LEU A 295 -2.21 -20.27 -2.80
N VAL A 296 -1.82 -20.40 -1.54
CA VAL A 296 -2.13 -21.58 -0.72
C VAL A 296 -3.21 -21.18 0.28
N PRO A 297 -4.42 -21.77 0.24
CA PRO A 297 -5.48 -21.45 1.18
C PRO A 297 -5.04 -21.65 2.64
N GLU A 298 -5.45 -20.74 3.52
CA GLU A 298 -5.04 -20.76 4.93
C GLU A 298 -5.60 -21.95 5.71
N GLU A 299 -6.71 -22.52 5.24
CA GLU A 299 -7.31 -23.74 5.77
C GLU A 299 -6.45 -24.98 5.51
N ILE A 300 -5.61 -24.95 4.47
CA ILE A 300 -4.68 -26.03 4.12
C ILE A 300 -3.32 -25.79 4.82
N ALA A 301 -2.82 -24.55 4.78
CA ALA A 301 -1.60 -24.15 5.47
C ALA A 301 -1.84 -22.87 6.28
N PRO A 302 -2.04 -22.98 7.61
CA PRO A 302 -2.26 -21.81 8.45
C PRO A 302 -1.07 -20.85 8.46
N VAL A 303 -1.37 -19.56 8.51
CA VAL A 303 -0.35 -18.51 8.69
C VAL A 303 0.12 -18.52 10.14
N GLN A 304 1.41 -18.77 10.35
CA GLN A 304 2.03 -18.77 11.68
C GLN A 304 2.63 -17.38 11.95
N THR A 305 2.18 -16.71 13.02
CA THR A 305 2.67 -15.38 13.38
C THR A 305 4.07 -15.45 13.96
N ILE A 306 4.96 -14.57 13.48
CA ILE A 306 6.39 -14.55 13.84
C ILE A 306 6.88 -13.21 14.37
N GLY A 307 6.12 -12.14 14.22
CA GLY A 307 6.44 -10.86 14.82
C GLY A 307 5.42 -9.78 14.50
N ARG A 308 5.70 -8.56 14.97
CA ARG A 308 4.82 -7.40 14.86
C ARG A 308 5.56 -6.20 14.30
N LEU A 309 4.96 -5.55 13.32
CA LEU A 309 5.37 -4.27 12.77
C LEU A 309 4.52 -3.15 13.38
N VAL A 310 5.18 -2.08 13.84
CA VAL A 310 4.53 -0.82 14.23
C VAL A 310 5.19 0.33 13.47
N LEU A 311 4.39 1.17 12.82
CA LEU A 311 4.87 2.41 12.19
C LEU A 311 4.56 3.59 13.09
N ASP A 312 5.57 4.32 13.53
CA ASP A 312 5.46 5.30 14.61
C ASP A 312 6.05 6.68 14.28
N ARG A 313 6.65 6.84 13.09
CA ARG A 313 7.24 8.12 12.69
C ARG A 313 7.14 8.39 11.20
N ASN A 314 6.64 9.58 10.86
CA ASN A 314 6.66 10.11 9.50
C ASN A 314 8.10 10.43 9.04
N PRO A 315 8.39 10.44 7.73
CA PRO A 315 9.65 10.96 7.22
C PRO A 315 9.78 12.46 7.51
N ASP A 316 10.99 12.92 7.80
CA ASP A 316 11.28 14.35 7.95
C ASP A 316 11.24 15.05 6.58
N ASN A 317 11.70 14.36 5.53
CA ASN A 317 11.64 14.85 4.16
C ASN A 317 11.21 13.74 3.18
N PHE A 318 10.03 13.93 2.58
CA PHE A 318 9.46 12.96 1.64
C PHE A 318 10.40 12.61 0.48
N PHE A 319 11.10 13.59 -0.10
CA PHE A 319 12.00 13.32 -1.23
C PHE A 319 13.22 12.52 -0.76
N ALA A 320 13.88 12.99 0.30
CA ALA A 320 15.12 12.40 0.79
C ALA A 320 14.95 10.94 1.24
N GLU A 321 13.78 10.62 1.80
CA GLU A 321 13.50 9.32 2.40
C GLU A 321 12.54 8.48 1.53
N THR A 322 11.33 8.95 1.26
CA THR A 322 10.30 8.16 0.55
C THR A 322 10.53 8.09 -0.96
N GLU A 323 10.95 9.18 -1.61
CA GLU A 323 11.23 9.16 -3.05
C GLU A 323 12.53 8.41 -3.33
N GLN A 324 13.59 8.65 -2.57
CA GLN A 324 14.92 8.05 -2.81
C GLN A 324 15.13 6.65 -2.22
N VAL A 325 14.25 6.12 -1.36
CA VAL A 325 14.39 4.74 -0.88
C VAL A 325 14.39 3.75 -2.06
N ALA A 326 15.30 2.79 -2.03
CA ALA A 326 15.40 1.68 -2.97
C ALA A 326 15.14 0.38 -2.20
N PHE A 327 14.10 -0.33 -2.60
CA PHE A 327 13.84 -1.69 -2.16
C PHE A 327 14.30 -2.64 -3.25
N HIS A 328 14.70 -3.86 -2.89
CA HIS A 328 15.07 -4.89 -3.85
C HIS A 328 14.86 -6.29 -3.25
N VAL A 329 14.05 -7.14 -3.90
CA VAL A 329 13.77 -8.50 -3.41
C VAL A 329 15.02 -9.42 -3.32
N GLY A 330 16.14 -9.04 -3.94
CA GLY A 330 17.43 -9.72 -3.81
C GLY A 330 18.31 -9.18 -2.67
N ASN A 331 17.86 -8.17 -1.93
CA ASN A 331 18.47 -7.82 -0.64
C ASN A 331 18.03 -8.86 0.40
N LEU A 332 18.81 -9.94 0.47
CA LEU A 332 18.61 -11.07 1.37
C LEU A 332 19.55 -10.97 2.58
N VAL A 333 19.29 -11.82 3.57
CA VAL A 333 20.14 -12.02 4.76
C VAL A 333 20.31 -13.53 4.98
N PRO A 334 21.36 -13.98 5.70
CA PRO A 334 21.52 -15.39 6.03
C PRO A 334 20.23 -15.99 6.61
N GLY A 335 19.88 -17.21 6.22
CA GLY A 335 18.64 -17.86 6.66
C GLY A 335 17.41 -17.65 5.76
N ILE A 336 17.50 -16.79 4.75
CA ILE A 336 16.46 -16.57 3.72
C ILE A 336 17.10 -16.63 2.33
N ASP A 337 16.48 -17.39 1.44
CA ASP A 337 16.94 -17.64 0.07
C ASP A 337 15.74 -17.64 -0.91
N VAL A 338 16.01 -17.61 -2.21
CA VAL A 338 15.02 -17.56 -3.29
C VAL A 338 14.66 -18.96 -3.80
N THR A 339 13.58 -19.06 -4.58
CA THR A 339 13.17 -20.28 -5.28
C THR A 339 13.23 -20.07 -6.79
N ASP A 340 12.87 -21.12 -7.54
CA ASP A 340 12.88 -21.12 -9.02
C ASP A 340 11.63 -20.47 -9.64
N ASP A 341 10.83 -19.74 -8.85
CA ASP A 341 9.73 -18.90 -9.36
C ASP A 341 10.27 -17.94 -10.44
N ALA A 342 9.82 -18.12 -11.68
CA ALA A 342 10.36 -17.43 -12.85
C ALA A 342 10.12 -15.91 -12.80
N LEU A 343 9.05 -15.47 -12.13
CA LEU A 343 8.79 -14.05 -11.91
C LEU A 343 9.75 -13.50 -10.83
N LEU A 344 9.95 -14.21 -9.72
CA LEU A 344 10.91 -13.82 -8.68
C LEU A 344 12.32 -13.67 -9.28
N GLN A 345 12.76 -14.65 -10.08
CA GLN A 345 14.09 -14.66 -10.70
C GLN A 345 14.34 -13.42 -11.59
N ALA A 346 13.37 -13.01 -12.40
CA ALA A 346 13.48 -11.78 -13.19
C ALA A 346 13.53 -10.51 -12.33
N ARG A 347 12.81 -10.50 -11.19
CA ARG A 347 12.84 -9.38 -10.24
C ARG A 347 14.19 -9.23 -9.54
N LEU A 348 14.96 -10.31 -9.39
CA LEU A 348 16.33 -10.24 -8.85
C LEU A 348 17.25 -9.37 -9.73
N PHE A 349 17.02 -9.33 -11.04
CA PHE A 349 17.77 -8.45 -11.94
C PHE A 349 17.25 -7.00 -11.92
N SER A 350 15.95 -6.82 -12.16
CA SER A 350 15.35 -5.52 -12.50
C SER A 350 15.55 -4.42 -11.45
N TYR A 351 15.46 -4.80 -10.17
CA TYR A 351 15.43 -3.83 -9.08
C TYR A 351 16.77 -3.15 -8.81
N VAL A 352 17.90 -3.80 -9.16
CA VAL A 352 19.23 -3.17 -9.10
C VAL A 352 19.43 -2.27 -10.32
N ASP A 353 19.10 -2.78 -11.51
CA ASP A 353 19.26 -2.07 -12.79
C ASP A 353 18.50 -0.73 -12.82
N THR A 354 17.22 -0.75 -12.42
CA THR A 354 16.37 0.46 -12.48
C THR A 354 16.88 1.60 -11.59
N GLN A 355 17.65 1.31 -10.53
CA GLN A 355 18.20 2.36 -9.66
C GLN A 355 19.32 3.16 -10.31
N LEU A 356 20.02 2.59 -11.29
CA LEU A 356 21.16 3.26 -11.91
C LEU A 356 20.76 4.59 -12.55
N THR A 357 19.59 4.63 -13.20
CA THR A 357 19.04 5.86 -13.78
C THR A 357 18.18 6.63 -12.79
N ARG A 358 17.36 5.94 -11.99
CA ARG A 358 16.44 6.59 -11.04
C ARG A 358 17.18 7.37 -9.95
N LEU A 359 18.27 6.81 -9.42
CA LEU A 359 19.06 7.38 -8.31
C LEU A 359 20.46 7.83 -8.75
N GLY A 360 20.68 7.95 -10.06
CA GLY A 360 21.85 8.64 -10.61
C GLY A 360 23.18 7.92 -10.46
N GLY A 361 23.20 6.59 -10.27
CA GLY A 361 24.43 5.79 -10.32
C GLY A 361 24.42 4.58 -9.38
N PRO A 362 25.55 3.85 -9.27
CA PRO A 362 25.66 2.62 -8.50
C PRO A 362 25.76 2.84 -6.98
N ASN A 363 26.00 4.07 -6.52
CA ASN A 363 26.18 4.39 -5.10
C ASN A 363 24.86 4.70 -4.37
N PHE A 364 23.70 4.26 -4.88
CA PHE A 364 22.39 4.54 -4.27
C PHE A 364 22.24 4.00 -2.84
N ASN A 365 23.03 2.98 -2.46
CA ASN A 365 23.11 2.47 -1.09
C ASN A 365 23.77 3.45 -0.10
N GLN A 366 24.45 4.50 -0.59
CA GLN A 366 25.02 5.56 0.24
C GLN A 366 24.05 6.72 0.48
N ILE A 367 22.88 6.73 -0.15
CA ILE A 367 21.80 7.66 0.19
C ILE A 367 21.29 7.29 1.59
N PRO A 368 21.13 8.25 2.54
CA PRO A 368 20.90 7.95 3.96
C PRO A 368 19.84 6.90 4.27
N VAL A 369 18.65 6.98 3.64
CA VAL A 369 17.56 6.02 3.85
C VAL A 369 17.86 4.60 3.32
N ASN A 370 18.87 4.43 2.45
CA ASN A 370 19.25 3.13 1.90
C ASN A 370 20.45 2.51 2.60
N ARG A 371 21.14 3.27 3.46
CA ARG A 371 22.37 2.80 4.12
C ARG A 371 22.05 1.61 5.01
N PRO A 372 22.76 0.47 4.86
CA PRO A 372 22.69 -0.60 5.84
C PRO A 372 23.07 -0.10 7.23
N HIS A 373 22.41 -0.61 8.26
CA HIS A 373 22.84 -0.40 9.64
C HIS A 373 23.98 -1.34 10.04
N ALA A 374 24.10 -2.48 9.34
CA ALA A 374 25.26 -3.37 9.44
C ALA A 374 26.52 -2.69 8.87
N PRO A 375 27.73 -3.00 9.40
CA PRO A 375 28.98 -2.46 8.87
C PRO A 375 29.20 -2.84 7.40
N VAL A 376 29.52 -1.85 6.56
CA VAL A 376 29.85 -2.06 5.15
C VAL A 376 31.36 -1.92 4.95
N ASN A 377 32.00 -3.01 4.52
CA ASN A 377 33.43 -3.06 4.19
C ASN A 377 33.62 -3.82 2.87
N ASP A 378 33.34 -3.17 1.75
CA ASP A 378 33.44 -3.77 0.41
C ASP A 378 34.67 -3.30 -0.38
N MET A 379 34.81 -3.84 -1.59
CA MET A 379 35.87 -3.49 -2.55
C MET A 379 35.34 -2.71 -3.78
N LEU A 380 34.11 -2.19 -3.74
CA LEU A 380 33.53 -1.37 -4.80
C LEU A 380 34.06 0.06 -4.71
N ARG A 381 34.40 0.70 -5.84
CA ARG A 381 35.01 2.04 -5.87
C ARG A 381 34.37 2.92 -6.93
N ASP A 382 34.61 4.22 -6.80
CA ASP A 382 34.22 5.29 -7.72
C ASP A 382 32.69 5.38 -7.92
N GLY A 383 32.22 5.60 -9.15
CA GLY A 383 30.80 5.83 -9.46
C GLY A 383 30.31 7.24 -9.16
N PHE A 384 29.18 7.63 -9.76
CA PHE A 384 28.53 8.91 -9.49
C PHE A 384 28.15 9.05 -8.00
N HIS A 385 28.32 10.26 -7.45
CA HIS A 385 28.00 10.58 -6.05
C HIS A 385 28.63 9.62 -5.02
N GLN A 386 29.91 9.27 -5.20
CA GLN A 386 30.68 8.57 -4.18
C GLN A 386 30.86 9.48 -2.95
N HIS A 387 30.13 9.20 -1.87
CA HIS A 387 30.20 9.95 -0.62
C HIS A 387 31.23 9.36 0.35
N GLU A 388 31.44 8.05 0.32
CA GLU A 388 32.36 7.36 1.21
C GLU A 388 33.83 7.50 0.78
N VAL A 389 34.69 7.85 1.73
CA VAL A 389 36.14 8.00 1.50
C VAL A 389 36.87 6.73 1.96
N HIS A 390 36.98 5.77 1.04
CA HIS A 390 37.72 4.52 1.26
C HIS A 390 39.22 4.78 1.44
N ARG A 391 39.82 4.22 2.50
CA ARG A 391 41.24 4.47 2.88
C ARG A 391 42.22 3.35 2.51
N GLY A 392 41.74 2.17 2.12
CA GLY A 392 42.57 1.05 1.69
C GLY A 392 43.17 1.26 0.30
N VAL A 393 44.37 0.72 0.05
CA VAL A 393 45.08 0.87 -1.23
C VAL A 393 44.79 -0.26 -2.23
N ALA A 394 44.18 -1.37 -1.79
CA ALA A 394 43.89 -2.55 -2.59
C ALA A 394 42.39 -2.83 -2.69
N PRO A 395 41.68 -2.27 -3.70
CA PRO A 395 40.28 -2.56 -3.96
C PRO A 395 40.08 -3.89 -4.70
N TYR A 396 40.76 -4.96 -4.26
CA TYR A 396 40.68 -6.29 -4.87
C TYR A 396 41.04 -7.39 -3.86
N HIS A 397 40.55 -8.60 -4.10
CA HIS A 397 40.84 -9.79 -3.30
C HIS A 397 41.38 -10.94 -4.19
N PRO A 398 42.40 -11.70 -3.75
CA PRO A 398 43.20 -11.48 -2.55
C PRO A 398 44.17 -10.30 -2.72
N ASN A 399 44.54 -9.64 -1.62
CA ASN A 399 45.59 -8.61 -1.60
C ASN A 399 46.53 -8.76 -0.40
N SER A 400 47.77 -8.28 -0.53
CA SER A 400 48.74 -8.21 0.57
C SER A 400 49.01 -6.78 1.06
N LEU A 401 48.64 -5.76 0.26
CA LEU A 401 48.94 -4.35 0.55
C LEU A 401 48.12 -3.83 1.73
N ASP A 402 46.89 -4.29 1.90
CA ASP A 402 46.02 -3.99 3.05
C ASP A 402 45.93 -5.18 4.02
N GLY A 403 46.92 -6.08 4.01
CA GLY A 403 46.97 -7.22 4.93
C GLY A 403 45.88 -8.28 4.72
N GLY A 404 45.24 -8.29 3.55
CA GLY A 404 44.14 -9.21 3.23
C GLY A 404 42.75 -8.69 3.58
N CYS A 405 42.63 -7.49 4.14
CA CYS A 405 41.35 -6.87 4.44
C CYS A 405 40.62 -6.34 3.18
N PRO A 406 39.28 -6.26 3.23
CA PRO A 406 38.38 -7.00 4.14
C PRO A 406 38.49 -8.52 3.96
N PHE A 407 38.42 -9.26 5.08
CA PHE A 407 38.46 -10.72 5.07
C PHE A 407 37.09 -11.31 4.68
N LEU A 408 37.10 -12.51 4.10
CA LEU A 408 35.88 -13.30 3.91
C LEU A 408 35.36 -13.81 5.27
N ALA A 409 34.04 -13.81 5.45
CA ALA A 409 33.39 -14.44 6.59
C ALA A 409 33.25 -15.96 6.36
N GLY A 410 33.29 -16.76 7.44
CA GLY A 410 32.87 -18.16 7.44
C GLY A 410 31.59 -18.37 8.25
N ASP A 411 31.15 -19.62 8.38
CA ASP A 411 29.89 -19.97 9.08
C ASP A 411 29.79 -19.38 10.50
N PRO A 412 30.82 -19.42 11.38
CA PRO A 412 30.72 -18.86 12.73
C PRO A 412 30.59 -17.33 12.75
N GLN A 413 30.84 -16.66 11.62
CA GLN A 413 30.73 -15.21 11.45
C GLN A 413 29.42 -14.80 10.75
N GLY A 414 28.50 -15.74 10.48
CA GLY A 414 27.21 -15.44 9.84
C GLY A 414 27.34 -15.13 8.34
N ALA A 415 28.25 -15.79 7.63
CA ALA A 415 28.33 -15.66 6.18
C ALA A 415 27.00 -16.05 5.52
N PHE A 416 26.63 -15.34 4.43
CA PHE A 416 25.52 -15.79 3.59
C PHE A 416 25.88 -17.15 2.99
N LEU A 417 24.98 -18.12 3.17
CA LEU A 417 25.17 -19.49 2.70
C LEU A 417 24.35 -19.70 1.44
N ASP A 418 25.03 -19.84 0.30
CA ASP A 418 24.43 -20.37 -0.93
C ASP A 418 24.11 -21.86 -0.70
N ASN A 419 22.87 -22.16 -0.33
CA ASN A 419 22.49 -23.55 -0.05
C ASN A 419 22.54 -24.34 -1.35
N PRO A 420 23.27 -25.47 -1.39
CA PRO A 420 23.35 -26.26 -2.61
C PRO A 420 22.02 -26.95 -2.88
N VAL A 421 21.20 -26.33 -3.72
CA VAL A 421 19.97 -26.91 -4.26
C VAL A 421 20.32 -27.73 -5.50
N THR A 422 19.87 -28.98 -5.54
CA THR A 422 20.09 -29.85 -6.70
C THR A 422 19.13 -29.44 -7.82
N VAL A 423 19.67 -28.94 -8.93
CA VAL A 423 18.91 -28.74 -10.16
C VAL A 423 18.85 -30.07 -10.93
N PRO A 424 17.67 -30.63 -11.22
CA PRO A 424 17.54 -31.86 -12.00
C PRO A 424 18.19 -31.74 -13.39
N GLU A 425 18.75 -32.83 -13.92
CA GLU A 425 19.32 -32.86 -15.27
C GLU A 425 18.22 -32.59 -16.31
N THR A 426 18.35 -31.49 -17.06
CA THR A 426 17.38 -31.06 -18.06
C THR A 426 18.03 -30.25 -19.18
N ALA A 427 17.31 -30.04 -20.29
CA ALA A 427 17.76 -29.20 -21.39
C ALA A 427 17.38 -27.72 -21.17
N LYS A 428 18.22 -26.80 -21.66
CA LYS A 428 17.87 -25.36 -21.69
C LYS A 428 16.71 -25.13 -22.66
N GLN A 429 15.60 -24.62 -22.16
CA GLN A 429 14.37 -24.42 -22.93
C GLN A 429 13.60 -23.17 -22.49
N ARG A 430 12.62 -22.76 -23.31
CA ARG A 430 11.65 -21.70 -23.00
C ARG A 430 10.26 -22.33 -23.00
N THR A 431 9.89 -22.91 -21.86
CA THR A 431 8.65 -23.66 -21.66
C THR A 431 8.19 -23.49 -20.21
N GLN A 432 6.89 -23.57 -19.98
CA GLN A 432 6.31 -23.67 -18.64
C GLN A 432 5.90 -25.13 -18.36
N PRO A 433 5.85 -25.56 -17.09
CA PRO A 433 5.31 -26.86 -16.73
C PRO A 433 3.79 -26.87 -16.88
N ALA A 434 3.20 -28.05 -17.14
CA ALA A 434 1.74 -28.18 -17.29
C ALA A 434 0.95 -27.81 -16.01
N SER A 435 1.61 -27.79 -14.85
CA SER A 435 1.01 -27.31 -13.59
C SER A 435 0.61 -25.84 -13.64
N PHE A 436 1.21 -25.05 -14.54
CA PHE A 436 0.92 -23.63 -14.69
C PHE A 436 -0.29 -23.39 -15.61
N ASP A 437 -0.75 -24.38 -16.38
CA ASP A 437 -1.86 -24.21 -17.34
C ASP A 437 -3.26 -24.08 -16.68
N ASP A 438 -3.35 -24.27 -15.36
CA ASP A 438 -4.60 -24.05 -14.61
C ASP A 438 -4.78 -22.58 -14.25
N HIS A 439 -5.61 -21.89 -15.03
CA HIS A 439 -5.82 -20.45 -14.90
C HIS A 439 -7.12 -20.06 -14.19
N PHE A 440 -8.04 -21.00 -14.00
CA PHE A 440 -9.41 -20.70 -13.59
C PHE A 440 -9.82 -21.30 -12.24
N SER A 441 -9.17 -22.38 -11.77
CA SER A 441 -9.60 -23.04 -10.53
C SER A 441 -9.51 -22.13 -9.31
N GLN A 442 -8.39 -21.42 -9.13
CA GLN A 442 -8.23 -20.52 -7.97
C GLN A 442 -8.98 -19.20 -8.13
N ALA A 443 -9.18 -18.71 -9.36
CA ALA A 443 -10.09 -17.60 -9.60
C ALA A 443 -11.52 -17.98 -9.17
N ARG A 444 -11.95 -19.21 -9.49
CA ARG A 444 -13.23 -19.74 -9.03
C ARG A 444 -13.28 -19.93 -7.52
N LEU A 445 -12.22 -20.47 -6.91
CA LEU A 445 -12.10 -20.58 -5.44
C LEU A 445 -12.33 -19.21 -4.78
N PHE A 446 -11.65 -18.17 -5.25
CA PHE A 446 -11.84 -16.81 -4.75
C PHE A 446 -13.29 -16.36 -4.90
N TRP A 447 -13.88 -16.48 -6.09
CA TRP A 447 -15.30 -16.12 -6.31
C TRP A 447 -16.26 -16.84 -5.36
N LEU A 448 -16.08 -18.16 -5.18
CA LEU A 448 -16.94 -18.96 -4.30
C LEU A 448 -16.78 -18.60 -2.82
N SER A 449 -15.65 -18.00 -2.45
CA SER A 449 -15.35 -17.54 -1.09
C SER A 449 -15.97 -16.18 -0.74
N MET A 450 -16.48 -15.44 -1.73
CA MET A 450 -17.04 -14.11 -1.54
C MET A 450 -18.46 -14.17 -0.97
N THR A 451 -18.75 -13.26 -0.03
CA THR A 451 -20.13 -13.01 0.40
C THR A 451 -20.98 -12.47 -0.76
N PRO A 452 -22.32 -12.52 -0.66
CA PRO A 452 -23.18 -11.99 -1.70
C PRO A 452 -22.94 -10.50 -2.05
N VAL A 453 -22.61 -9.66 -1.05
CA VAL A 453 -22.29 -8.25 -1.25
C VAL A 453 -20.98 -8.09 -2.03
N GLU A 454 -19.93 -8.80 -1.63
CA GLU A 454 -18.65 -8.79 -2.34
C GLU A 454 -18.80 -9.27 -3.79
N LYS A 455 -19.60 -10.31 -4.03
CA LYS A 455 -19.93 -10.80 -5.37
C LYS A 455 -20.57 -9.71 -6.23
N GLN A 456 -21.53 -8.95 -5.67
CA GLN A 456 -22.17 -7.85 -6.36
C GLN A 456 -21.18 -6.73 -6.70
N HIS A 457 -20.28 -6.39 -5.77
CA HIS A 457 -19.25 -5.37 -6.01
C HIS A 457 -18.28 -5.79 -7.12
N ILE A 458 -17.87 -7.06 -7.15
CA ILE A 458 -17.03 -7.61 -8.22
C ILE A 458 -17.74 -7.52 -9.57
N VAL A 459 -19.01 -7.94 -9.65
CA VAL A 459 -19.81 -7.83 -10.89
C VAL A 459 -19.90 -6.37 -11.34
N ALA A 460 -20.19 -5.45 -10.42
CA ALA A 460 -20.28 -4.02 -10.72
C ALA A 460 -18.93 -3.43 -11.18
N ALA A 461 -17.81 -3.88 -10.61
CA ALA A 461 -16.47 -3.46 -11.00
C ALA A 461 -16.13 -3.91 -12.43
N TYR A 462 -16.32 -5.19 -12.76
CA TYR A 462 -16.15 -5.68 -14.13
C TYR A 462 -17.06 -4.95 -15.12
N ALA A 463 -18.33 -4.74 -14.78
CA ALA A 463 -19.27 -4.01 -15.62
C ALA A 463 -18.83 -2.55 -15.85
N PHE A 464 -18.35 -1.88 -14.81
CA PHE A 464 -17.83 -0.51 -14.92
C PHE A 464 -16.59 -0.44 -15.81
N GLU A 465 -15.62 -1.33 -15.59
CA GLU A 465 -14.35 -1.35 -16.32
C GLU A 465 -14.55 -1.72 -17.80
N LEU A 466 -15.23 -2.84 -18.06
CA LEU A 466 -15.55 -3.29 -19.42
C LEU A 466 -16.52 -2.34 -20.12
N GLY A 467 -17.37 -1.63 -19.39
CA GLY A 467 -18.23 -0.57 -19.95
C GLY A 467 -17.47 0.61 -20.53
N LYS A 468 -16.18 0.77 -20.18
CA LYS A 468 -15.27 1.78 -20.75
C LYS A 468 -14.39 1.25 -21.88
N VAL A 469 -14.40 -0.06 -22.14
CA VAL A 469 -13.69 -0.69 -23.27
C VAL A 469 -14.47 -0.43 -24.56
N HIS A 470 -13.80 0.13 -25.56
CA HIS A 470 -14.43 0.50 -26.83
C HIS A 470 -14.65 -0.72 -27.73
N GLU A 471 -13.65 -1.58 -27.90
CA GLU A 471 -13.72 -2.73 -28.81
C GLU A 471 -14.67 -3.82 -28.25
N PRO A 472 -15.77 -4.15 -28.97
CA PRO A 472 -16.72 -5.19 -28.54
C PRO A 472 -16.08 -6.57 -28.33
N GLU A 473 -15.16 -6.96 -29.19
CA GLU A 473 -14.53 -8.29 -29.19
C GLU A 473 -13.67 -8.51 -27.94
N ILE A 474 -13.13 -7.45 -27.33
CA ILE A 474 -12.44 -7.55 -26.03
C ILE A 474 -13.44 -7.92 -24.93
N ARG A 475 -14.59 -7.25 -24.90
CA ARG A 475 -15.65 -7.50 -23.91
C ARG A 475 -16.19 -8.92 -24.04
N GLU A 476 -16.44 -9.38 -25.27
CA GLU A 476 -16.91 -10.74 -25.55
C GLU A 476 -15.89 -11.80 -25.11
N ARG A 477 -14.61 -11.61 -25.42
CA ARG A 477 -13.54 -12.51 -24.97
C ARG A 477 -13.40 -12.55 -23.45
N GLN A 478 -13.51 -11.40 -22.79
CA GLN A 478 -13.46 -11.36 -21.32
C GLN A 478 -14.68 -12.06 -20.71
N LEU A 479 -15.88 -11.92 -21.28
CA LEU A 479 -17.05 -12.68 -20.84
C LEU A 479 -16.85 -14.19 -20.99
N GLN A 480 -16.17 -14.66 -22.03
CA GLN A 480 -15.79 -16.08 -22.12
C GLN A 480 -14.88 -16.48 -20.96
N CYS A 481 -13.84 -15.69 -20.65
CA CYS A 481 -12.96 -15.96 -19.51
C CYS A 481 -13.73 -16.01 -18.18
N LEU A 482 -14.70 -15.10 -17.98
CA LEU A 482 -15.55 -15.13 -16.79
C LEU A 482 -16.46 -16.35 -16.75
N ALA A 483 -16.93 -16.86 -17.90
CA ALA A 483 -17.72 -18.09 -17.95
C ALA A 483 -16.91 -19.33 -17.52
N GLU A 484 -15.60 -19.37 -17.85
CA GLU A 484 -14.68 -20.42 -17.37
C GLU A 484 -14.40 -20.33 -15.86
N ILE A 485 -14.66 -19.18 -15.22
CA ILE A 485 -14.54 -19.01 -13.77
C ILE A 485 -15.87 -19.37 -13.08
N ALA A 486 -16.94 -18.67 -13.45
CA ALA A 486 -18.23 -18.74 -12.78
C ALA A 486 -19.37 -18.20 -13.67
N PRO A 487 -20.35 -19.06 -14.06
CA PRO A 487 -21.47 -18.64 -14.89
C PRO A 487 -22.35 -17.54 -14.29
N ASP A 488 -22.48 -17.49 -12.96
CA ASP A 488 -23.22 -16.44 -12.25
C ASP A 488 -22.50 -15.09 -12.29
N LEU A 489 -21.16 -15.07 -12.13
CA LEU A 489 -20.33 -13.88 -12.35
C LEU A 489 -20.46 -13.38 -13.79
N CYS A 490 -20.26 -14.27 -14.77
CA CYS A 490 -20.38 -13.94 -16.19
C CYS A 490 -21.77 -13.40 -16.53
N GLY A 491 -22.83 -14.07 -16.07
CA GLY A 491 -24.21 -13.65 -16.29
C GLY A 491 -24.53 -12.27 -15.73
N GLY A 492 -24.05 -11.96 -14.53
CA GLY A 492 -24.19 -10.63 -13.92
C GLY A 492 -23.52 -9.53 -14.75
N VAL A 493 -22.27 -9.76 -15.16
CA VAL A 493 -21.50 -8.79 -15.96
C VAL A 493 -22.10 -8.64 -17.36
N ALA A 494 -22.45 -9.74 -18.03
CA ALA A 494 -23.07 -9.72 -19.35
C ALA A 494 -24.41 -8.96 -19.34
N THR A 495 -25.24 -9.18 -18.32
CA THR A 495 -26.50 -8.44 -18.14
C THR A 495 -26.26 -6.94 -17.99
N ALA A 496 -25.28 -6.54 -17.16
CA ALA A 496 -24.95 -5.13 -16.95
C ALA A 496 -24.39 -4.45 -18.22
N LEU A 497 -23.70 -5.20 -19.07
CA LEU A 497 -23.17 -4.71 -20.35
C LEU A 497 -24.19 -4.80 -21.51
N GLY A 498 -25.35 -5.46 -21.30
CA GLY A 498 -26.33 -5.72 -22.36
C GLY A 498 -25.84 -6.70 -23.42
N LEU A 499 -24.98 -7.66 -23.04
CA LEU A 499 -24.38 -8.67 -23.90
C LEU A 499 -24.90 -10.08 -23.56
N PRO A 500 -24.87 -11.05 -24.50
CA PRO A 500 -25.16 -12.44 -24.18
C PRO A 500 -24.06 -13.04 -23.31
N ALA A 501 -24.44 -13.83 -22.29
CA ALA A 501 -23.49 -14.60 -21.49
C ALA A 501 -23.10 -15.89 -22.24
N PRO A 502 -21.81 -16.11 -22.56
CA PRO A 502 -21.36 -17.38 -23.10
C PRO A 502 -21.43 -18.51 -22.05
N SER A 503 -21.41 -19.75 -22.54
CA SER A 503 -21.26 -20.95 -21.69
C SER A 503 -19.77 -21.27 -21.50
N PRO A 504 -19.39 -21.89 -20.37
CA PRO A 504 -18.05 -22.47 -20.24
C PRO A 504 -17.80 -23.52 -21.32
N THR A 505 -16.56 -23.60 -21.79
CA THR A 505 -16.15 -24.57 -22.83
C THR A 505 -16.01 -25.99 -22.29
N GLY A 506 -15.79 -26.13 -20.99
CA GLY A 506 -15.62 -27.41 -20.31
C GLY A 506 -16.34 -27.51 -18.97
N GLU A 507 -16.00 -28.56 -18.22
CA GLU A 507 -16.45 -28.72 -16.83
C GLU A 507 -15.67 -27.75 -15.93
N LEU A 508 -16.39 -27.05 -15.05
CA LEU A 508 -15.78 -26.12 -14.10
C LEU A 508 -15.16 -26.90 -12.95
N ALA A 509 -14.00 -26.43 -12.48
CA ALA A 509 -13.43 -26.92 -11.23
C ALA A 509 -14.43 -26.74 -10.07
N ASP A 510 -14.37 -27.61 -9.06
CA ASP A 510 -15.20 -27.48 -7.85
C ASP A 510 -14.30 -27.35 -6.60
N PRO A 511 -13.59 -26.21 -6.45
CA PRO A 511 -12.70 -26.00 -5.32
C PRO A 511 -13.48 -25.71 -4.04
N GLU A 512 -12.95 -26.18 -2.91
CA GLU A 512 -13.45 -25.80 -1.59
C GLU A 512 -13.24 -24.28 -1.36
N PRO A 513 -14.28 -23.53 -0.98
CA PRO A 513 -14.15 -22.10 -0.65
C PRO A 513 -13.23 -21.87 0.56
N SER A 514 -12.53 -20.75 0.58
CA SER A 514 -11.66 -20.29 1.67
C SER A 514 -12.22 -19.02 2.29
N PRO A 515 -12.94 -19.12 3.44
CA PRO A 515 -13.50 -17.95 4.14
C PRO A 515 -12.46 -16.87 4.47
N ALA A 516 -11.18 -17.24 4.65
CA ALA A 516 -10.09 -16.30 4.90
C ALA A 516 -9.90 -15.25 3.78
N LEU A 517 -10.39 -15.51 2.56
CA LEU A 517 -10.25 -14.58 1.43
C LEU A 517 -11.25 -13.42 1.50
N SER A 518 -12.41 -13.62 2.13
CA SER A 518 -13.44 -12.58 2.30
C SER A 518 -12.97 -11.48 3.25
N MET A 519 -13.35 -10.24 2.97
CA MET A 519 -13.10 -9.08 3.82
C MET A 519 -14.21 -8.87 4.86
N LEU A 520 -15.37 -9.51 4.67
CA LEU A 520 -16.56 -9.28 5.50
C LEU A 520 -16.73 -10.38 6.56
N GLY A 521 -17.38 -10.03 7.67
CA GLY A 521 -17.72 -10.97 8.75
C GLY A 521 -16.87 -10.84 10.02
N GLY A 522 -15.82 -10.02 10.02
CA GLY A 522 -15.04 -9.67 11.20
C GLY A 522 -15.52 -8.37 11.88
N SER A 523 -15.07 -8.14 13.12
CA SER A 523 -15.17 -6.85 13.81
C SER A 523 -13.80 -6.44 14.33
N TYR A 524 -13.40 -5.19 14.10
CA TYR A 524 -12.04 -4.71 14.33
C TYR A 524 -12.02 -3.41 15.16
N PRO A 525 -10.88 -3.06 15.80
CA PRO A 525 -10.77 -1.83 16.55
C PRO A 525 -11.01 -0.58 15.68
N PRO A 526 -11.70 0.47 16.18
CA PRO A 526 -11.99 1.69 15.43
C PRO A 526 -10.83 2.70 15.41
N ASP A 527 -9.63 2.29 15.82
CA ASP A 527 -8.46 3.17 15.95
C ASP A 527 -8.17 3.96 14.66
N GLY A 528 -8.10 5.28 14.80
CA GLY A 528 -7.86 6.22 13.70
C GLY A 528 -9.02 6.34 12.71
N ARG A 529 -10.21 5.80 13.00
CA ARG A 529 -11.43 6.09 12.22
C ARG A 529 -11.85 7.55 12.43
N VAL A 530 -12.32 8.20 11.37
CA VAL A 530 -12.67 9.62 11.37
C VAL A 530 -14.17 9.79 11.53
N VAL A 531 -14.60 10.62 12.48
CA VAL A 531 -16.02 10.87 12.79
C VAL A 531 -16.33 12.35 12.56
N GLY A 532 -17.18 12.66 11.58
CA GLY A 532 -17.68 14.02 11.38
C GLY A 532 -18.81 14.33 12.36
N ILE A 533 -18.76 15.48 13.04
CA ILE A 533 -19.77 15.92 13.99
C ILE A 533 -20.38 17.23 13.48
N VAL A 534 -21.62 17.17 12.99
CA VAL A 534 -22.36 18.34 12.51
C VAL A 534 -22.83 19.15 13.71
N VAL A 535 -22.38 20.40 13.76
CA VAL A 535 -22.69 21.35 14.83
C VAL A 535 -23.08 22.70 14.24
N VAL A 536 -23.80 23.51 15.02
CA VAL A 536 -24.12 24.91 14.70
C VAL A 536 -23.76 25.79 15.90
N PRO A 537 -23.71 27.14 15.77
CA PRO A 537 -23.34 28.01 16.88
C PRO A 537 -24.14 27.81 18.17
N ASP A 538 -25.40 27.36 18.07
CA ASP A 538 -26.30 27.10 19.20
C ASP A 538 -26.21 25.66 19.75
N SER A 539 -25.38 24.79 19.17
CA SER A 539 -25.16 23.43 19.68
C SER A 539 -24.52 23.46 21.09
N PRO A 540 -24.86 22.52 21.99
CA PRO A 540 -24.39 22.52 23.38
C PRO A 540 -22.88 22.19 23.48
N ALA A 541 -22.04 23.23 23.51
CA ALA A 541 -20.58 23.10 23.42
C ALA A 541 -19.97 22.13 24.44
N ASP A 542 -20.44 22.11 25.69
CA ASP A 542 -19.95 21.20 26.73
C ASP A 542 -20.23 19.72 26.40
N GLU A 543 -21.37 19.41 25.79
CA GLU A 543 -21.70 18.05 25.37
C GLU A 543 -20.88 17.62 24.14
N ILE A 544 -20.65 18.55 23.21
CA ILE A 544 -19.77 18.32 22.06
C ILE A 544 -18.33 18.06 22.50
N ASP A 545 -17.83 18.84 23.48
CA ASP A 545 -16.50 18.63 24.06
C ASP A 545 -16.38 17.27 24.75
N GLY A 546 -17.42 16.87 25.49
CA GLY A 546 -17.54 15.56 26.10
C GLY A 546 -17.49 14.43 25.07
N LEU A 547 -18.26 14.52 23.98
CA LEU A 547 -18.22 13.56 22.87
C LEU A 547 -16.83 13.53 22.23
N ARG A 548 -16.25 14.70 21.90
CA ARG A 548 -14.91 14.78 21.29
C ARG A 548 -13.87 14.08 22.16
N THR A 549 -13.89 14.36 23.46
CA THR A 549 -12.96 13.77 24.44
C THR A 549 -13.15 12.26 24.54
N ALA A 550 -14.40 11.77 24.55
CA ALA A 550 -14.69 10.34 24.58
C ALA A 550 -14.19 9.61 23.32
N LEU A 551 -14.36 10.21 22.14
CA LEU A 551 -13.89 9.63 20.87
C LEU A 551 -12.36 9.60 20.81
N LEU A 552 -11.68 10.66 21.22
CA LEU A 552 -10.22 10.70 21.34
C LEU A 552 -9.71 9.65 22.35
N GLY A 553 -10.40 9.47 23.47
CA GLY A 553 -10.10 8.42 24.46
C GLY A 553 -10.22 7.00 23.91
N SER A 554 -11.08 6.80 22.90
CA SER A 554 -11.21 5.56 22.12
C SER A 554 -10.33 5.54 20.87
N ARG A 555 -9.38 6.47 20.74
CA ARG A 555 -8.43 6.61 19.62
C ARG A 555 -9.09 6.84 18.26
N MET A 556 -10.32 7.36 18.21
CA MET A 556 -10.99 7.84 17.00
C MET A 556 -10.73 9.34 16.80
N MET A 557 -10.86 9.82 15.57
CA MET A 557 -10.57 11.21 15.17
C MET A 557 -11.85 12.01 14.92
N PRO A 558 -12.37 12.74 15.93
CA PRO A 558 -13.54 13.59 15.76
C PRO A 558 -13.20 14.90 15.04
N LEU A 559 -13.98 15.24 14.01
CA LEU A 559 -13.89 16.50 13.29
C LEU A 559 -15.21 17.26 13.41
N LEU A 560 -15.17 18.46 13.97
CA LEU A 560 -16.34 19.36 14.00
C LEU A 560 -16.57 19.94 12.60
N VAL A 561 -17.82 19.82 12.16
CA VAL A 561 -18.31 20.26 10.86
C VAL A 561 -19.40 21.31 11.09
N ALA A 562 -19.13 22.56 10.73
CA ALA A 562 -20.00 23.70 11.08
C ALA A 562 -20.28 24.65 9.89
N PRO A 563 -21.19 25.63 10.01
CA PRO A 563 -21.42 26.59 8.93
C PRO A 563 -20.21 27.48 8.60
N THR A 564 -19.36 27.78 9.59
CA THR A 564 -18.17 28.62 9.44
C THR A 564 -17.00 28.05 10.26
N ALA A 565 -15.79 28.54 10.03
CA ALA A 565 -14.60 28.14 10.79
C ALA A 565 -14.50 28.84 12.18
N ALA A 566 -15.49 29.64 12.58
CA ALA A 566 -15.53 30.20 13.92
C ALA A 566 -15.63 29.06 14.96
N PRO A 567 -14.98 29.20 16.13
CA PRO A 567 -15.06 28.19 17.16
C PRO A 567 -16.50 28.01 17.65
N LEU A 568 -16.83 26.79 18.08
CA LEU A 568 -18.05 26.50 18.83
C LEU A 568 -17.83 26.82 20.31
N GLY A 569 -18.72 27.59 20.91
CA GLY A 569 -18.47 28.17 22.24
C GLY A 569 -17.26 29.10 22.20
N ASP A 570 -16.43 29.05 23.25
CA ASP A 570 -15.26 29.93 23.34
C ASP A 570 -14.01 29.34 22.66
N ASP A 571 -13.83 28.01 22.70
CA ASP A 571 -12.52 27.38 22.40
C ASP A 571 -12.56 26.18 21.44
N LEU A 572 -13.74 25.65 21.07
CA LEU A 572 -13.80 24.43 20.27
C LEU A 572 -13.52 24.72 18.80
N THR A 573 -12.31 24.37 18.35
CA THR A 573 -11.88 24.59 16.98
C THR A 573 -12.70 23.76 16.00
N VAL A 574 -13.26 24.43 14.99
CA VAL A 574 -13.93 23.79 13.86
C VAL A 574 -12.90 23.37 12.81
N GLN A 575 -12.91 22.09 12.43
CA GLN A 575 -11.95 21.54 11.46
C GLN A 575 -12.49 21.54 10.02
N ARG A 576 -13.81 21.58 9.84
CA ARG A 576 -14.45 21.65 8.52
C ARG A 576 -15.65 22.59 8.56
N THR A 577 -15.82 23.32 7.46
CA THR A 577 -17.11 23.97 7.18
C THR A 577 -18.01 23.03 6.37
N PHE A 578 -19.32 23.29 6.31
CA PHE A 578 -20.24 22.56 5.43
C PHE A 578 -19.81 22.58 3.96
N ALA A 579 -19.16 23.67 3.51
CA ALA A 579 -18.67 23.80 2.14
C ALA A 579 -17.39 23.00 1.87
N THR A 580 -16.61 22.69 2.90
CA THR A 580 -15.31 21.99 2.77
C THR A 580 -15.36 20.53 3.19
N ALA A 581 -16.40 20.11 3.93
CA ALA A 581 -16.58 18.72 4.31
C ALA A 581 -17.14 17.89 3.16
N ARG A 582 -16.61 16.68 2.94
CA ARG A 582 -17.22 15.65 2.10
C ARG A 582 -17.44 14.37 2.90
N SER A 583 -18.56 13.69 2.63
CA SER A 583 -18.93 12.43 3.30
C SER A 583 -17.83 11.37 3.26
N VAL A 584 -17.05 11.37 2.18
CA VAL A 584 -15.99 10.41 1.91
C VAL A 584 -14.76 10.57 2.80
N GLU A 585 -14.60 11.72 3.48
CA GLU A 585 -13.55 11.94 4.49
C GLU A 585 -13.85 11.21 5.82
N PHE A 586 -15.11 10.83 6.06
CA PHE A 586 -15.57 10.31 7.34
C PHE A 586 -15.91 8.82 7.26
N ASP A 587 -15.66 8.08 8.33
CA ASP A 587 -16.16 6.72 8.52
C ASP A 587 -17.56 6.70 9.15
N ALA A 588 -17.90 7.74 9.92
CA ALA A 588 -19.21 7.96 10.50
C ALA A 588 -19.57 9.45 10.54
N LEU A 589 -20.87 9.73 10.56
CA LEU A 589 -21.38 11.08 10.79
C LEU A 589 -22.28 11.09 12.03
N VAL A 590 -22.11 12.13 12.84
CA VAL A 590 -22.93 12.42 14.00
C VAL A 590 -23.60 13.76 13.80
N VAL A 591 -24.92 13.83 13.93
CA VAL A 591 -25.67 15.10 13.94
C VAL A 591 -26.04 15.43 15.37
N ALA A 592 -25.42 16.49 15.91
CA ALA A 592 -25.60 16.86 17.30
C ALA A 592 -26.94 17.55 17.57
N ASP A 593 -27.28 17.67 18.86
CA ASP A 593 -28.38 18.52 19.32
C ASP A 593 -28.14 20.01 19.00
N GLY A 594 -29.24 20.75 18.81
CA GLY A 594 -29.28 22.12 18.33
C GLY A 594 -29.13 22.27 16.81
N ALA A 595 -28.93 21.17 16.06
CA ALA A 595 -28.65 21.21 14.62
C ALA A 595 -29.93 21.26 13.74
N ALA A 596 -31.14 21.24 14.31
CA ALA A 596 -32.37 21.28 13.52
C ALA A 596 -32.46 22.49 12.57
N SER A 597 -31.82 23.62 12.92
CA SER A 597 -31.80 24.82 12.06
C SER A 597 -31.14 24.60 10.69
N VAL A 598 -30.32 23.55 10.54
CA VAL A 598 -29.64 23.20 9.28
C VAL A 598 -30.25 21.99 8.59
N ALA A 599 -31.44 21.54 9.01
CA ALA A 599 -32.16 20.43 8.39
C ALA A 599 -32.50 20.65 6.91
N SER A 600 -32.51 21.91 6.43
CA SER A 600 -32.71 22.25 5.02
C SER A 600 -31.44 22.76 4.32
N ASP A 601 -30.27 22.72 4.97
CA ASP A 601 -29.02 23.14 4.32
C ASP A 601 -28.60 22.08 3.27
N PRO A 602 -28.39 22.46 2.00
CA PRO A 602 -28.11 21.51 0.93
C PRO A 602 -26.79 20.75 1.12
N HIS A 603 -25.79 21.34 1.79
CA HIS A 603 -24.53 20.65 2.06
C HIS A 603 -24.70 19.59 3.15
N VAL A 604 -25.45 19.90 4.20
CA VAL A 604 -25.75 18.95 5.28
C VAL A 604 -26.62 17.81 4.76
N MET A 605 -27.63 18.10 3.94
CA MET A 605 -28.45 17.07 3.30
C MET A 605 -27.61 16.15 2.41
N LEU A 606 -26.76 16.72 1.55
CA LEU A 606 -25.84 15.93 0.73
C LEU A 606 -24.94 15.04 1.58
N LEU A 607 -24.39 15.58 2.67
CA LEU A 607 -23.53 14.84 3.58
C LEU A 607 -24.27 13.66 4.21
N VAL A 608 -25.47 13.88 4.74
CA VAL A 608 -26.32 12.84 5.36
C VAL A 608 -26.73 11.77 4.34
N GLU A 609 -27.17 12.18 3.16
CA GLU A 609 -27.57 11.27 2.08
C GLU A 609 -26.41 10.41 1.59
N GLU A 610 -25.23 10.99 1.37
CA GLU A 610 -24.04 10.26 0.94
C GLU A 610 -23.55 9.28 2.03
N ILE A 611 -23.48 9.70 3.30
CA ILE A 611 -23.14 8.82 4.44
C ILE A 611 -24.10 7.62 4.50
N PHE A 612 -25.40 7.87 4.36
CA PHE A 612 -26.39 6.80 4.38
C PHE A 612 -26.24 5.85 3.19
N ARG A 613 -26.12 6.40 1.99
CA ARG A 613 -25.98 5.66 0.73
C ARG A 613 -24.72 4.82 0.67
N HIS A 614 -23.64 5.28 1.31
CA HIS A 614 -22.36 4.56 1.38
C HIS A 614 -22.30 3.53 2.52
N GLY A 615 -23.40 3.29 3.23
CA GLY A 615 -23.42 2.26 4.26
C GLY A 615 -22.68 2.64 5.55
N LYS A 616 -22.37 3.92 5.76
CA LYS A 616 -21.62 4.42 6.93
C LYS A 616 -22.52 4.64 8.14
N ALA A 617 -21.94 4.61 9.33
CA ALA A 617 -22.68 4.85 10.57
C ALA A 617 -23.17 6.30 10.61
N LEU A 618 -24.45 6.49 10.94
CA LEU A 618 -25.10 7.79 11.03
C LEU A 618 -25.85 7.87 12.35
N LEU A 619 -25.39 8.71 13.27
CA LEU A 619 -25.99 8.84 14.60
C LEU A 619 -26.49 10.26 14.81
N ALA A 620 -27.51 10.42 15.64
CA ALA A 620 -27.92 11.73 16.13
C ALA A 620 -28.41 11.65 17.57
N TRP A 621 -28.48 12.79 18.25
CA TRP A 621 -29.22 12.94 19.49
C TRP A 621 -29.98 14.27 19.49
N GLY A 622 -30.95 14.41 20.41
CA GLY A 622 -31.75 15.63 20.53
C GLY A 622 -32.51 15.96 19.24
N ASP A 623 -32.51 17.23 18.85
CA ASP A 623 -33.17 17.70 17.63
C ASP A 623 -32.39 17.35 16.33
N GLY A 624 -31.16 16.86 16.43
CA GLY A 624 -30.37 16.40 15.29
C GLY A 624 -31.02 15.23 14.53
N VAL A 625 -31.92 14.50 15.18
CA VAL A 625 -32.75 13.45 14.56
C VAL A 625 -33.63 14.03 13.45
N GLU A 626 -34.10 15.27 13.57
CA GLU A 626 -34.93 15.94 12.56
C GLU A 626 -34.16 16.17 11.25
N VAL A 627 -32.84 16.42 11.33
CA VAL A 627 -31.97 16.58 10.15
C VAL A 627 -31.92 15.28 9.35
N ILE A 628 -31.73 14.13 10.02
CA ILE A 628 -31.70 12.81 9.37
C ILE A 628 -33.08 12.48 8.77
N ALA A 629 -34.16 12.72 9.53
CA ALA A 629 -35.51 12.48 9.05
C ALA A 629 -35.90 13.34 7.83
N THR A 630 -35.39 14.58 7.77
CA THR A 630 -35.63 15.50 6.64
C THR A 630 -35.01 14.99 5.35
N ALA A 631 -33.88 14.27 5.41
CA ALA A 631 -33.27 13.58 4.28
C ALA A 631 -34.05 12.31 3.84
N GLY A 632 -35.22 12.03 4.44
CA GLY A 632 -36.06 10.88 4.11
C GLY A 632 -35.55 9.55 4.65
N ILE A 633 -34.60 9.57 5.60
CA ILE A 633 -33.99 8.39 6.20
C ILE A 633 -34.74 8.03 7.49
N ALA A 634 -35.14 6.76 7.61
CA ALA A 634 -35.78 6.26 8.83
C ALA A 634 -34.80 6.19 10.01
N VAL A 635 -35.27 6.55 11.19
CA VAL A 635 -34.51 6.46 12.44
C VAL A 635 -35.35 5.68 13.46
N PRO A 636 -34.98 4.44 13.85
CA PRO A 636 -33.76 3.72 13.47
C PRO A 636 -33.86 3.02 12.09
N ALA A 637 -32.69 2.77 11.49
CA ALA A 637 -32.48 1.91 10.32
C ALA A 637 -31.12 1.19 10.48
N PRO A 638 -30.77 0.19 9.65
CA PRO A 638 -29.45 -0.45 9.74
C PRO A 638 -28.32 0.58 9.64
N GLY A 639 -27.51 0.71 10.70
CA GLY A 639 -26.44 1.73 10.80
C GLY A 639 -26.87 3.14 11.17
N VAL A 640 -28.17 3.37 11.40
CA VAL A 640 -28.74 4.68 11.75
C VAL A 640 -29.37 4.62 13.13
N LYS A 641 -28.84 5.39 14.09
CA LYS A 641 -29.29 5.39 15.49
C LYS A 641 -29.61 6.79 16.01
N ALA A 642 -30.65 6.89 16.83
CA ALA A 642 -30.93 8.05 17.66
C ALA A 642 -30.60 7.68 19.11
N GLU A 643 -29.68 8.43 19.72
CA GLU A 643 -29.24 8.21 21.08
C GLU A 643 -29.76 9.29 22.03
N ALA A 644 -29.73 9.01 23.33
CA ALA A 644 -30.22 9.93 24.35
C ALA A 644 -29.25 11.10 24.64
N SER A 645 -27.96 10.97 24.30
CA SER A 645 -26.93 11.97 24.55
C SER A 645 -25.67 11.71 23.73
N GLY A 646 -24.78 12.71 23.63
CA GLY A 646 -23.47 12.55 23.00
C GLY A 646 -22.60 11.45 23.64
N SER A 647 -22.72 11.20 24.95
CA SER A 647 -21.98 10.11 25.61
C SER A 647 -22.45 8.72 25.17
N MET A 648 -23.74 8.56 24.88
CA MET A 648 -24.28 7.29 24.36
C MET A 648 -23.87 7.08 22.90
N VAL A 649 -23.84 8.15 22.09
CA VAL A 649 -23.24 8.10 20.74
C VAL A 649 -21.79 7.61 20.78
N ALA A 650 -20.99 8.13 21.70
CA ALA A 650 -19.59 7.73 21.85
C ALA A 650 -19.43 6.23 22.23
N ALA A 651 -20.35 5.70 23.04
CA ALA A 651 -20.35 4.29 23.45
C ALA A 651 -20.77 3.34 22.33
N GLU A 652 -21.59 3.81 21.40
CA GLU A 652 -22.16 3.03 20.32
C GLU A 652 -21.25 2.95 19.08
N LEU A 653 -20.55 4.05 18.75
CA LEU A 653 -19.71 4.16 17.56
C LEU A 653 -18.68 3.03 17.38
N PRO A 654 -17.97 2.54 18.42
CA PRO A 654 -17.00 1.45 18.26
C PRO A 654 -17.59 0.17 17.67
N GLU A 655 -18.82 -0.20 18.03
CA GLU A 655 -19.47 -1.41 17.51
C GLU A 655 -19.80 -1.24 16.01
N LEU A 656 -20.41 -0.11 15.66
CA LEU A 656 -20.79 0.18 14.26
C LEU A 656 -19.56 0.32 13.35
N LEU A 657 -18.51 0.98 13.82
CA LEU A 657 -17.27 1.17 13.07
C LEU A 657 -16.44 -0.12 12.99
N GLY A 658 -16.57 -1.01 13.99
CA GLY A 658 -15.89 -2.32 13.97
C GLY A 658 -16.37 -3.21 12.84
N ALA A 659 -17.66 -3.12 12.46
CA ALA A 659 -18.23 -3.78 11.28
C ALA A 659 -17.93 -3.07 9.95
N HIS A 660 -17.25 -1.90 9.99
CA HIS A 660 -16.90 -0.99 8.90
C HIS A 660 -18.08 -0.32 8.17
N ARG A 661 -19.09 -1.09 7.75
CA ARG A 661 -20.32 -0.60 7.10
C ARG A 661 -21.53 -1.44 7.52
N SER A 662 -22.72 -0.89 7.35
CA SER A 662 -23.99 -1.61 7.53
C SER A 662 -24.37 -2.29 6.22
N TRP A 663 -23.80 -3.46 6.00
CA TRP A 663 -23.93 -4.22 4.75
C TRP A 663 -25.36 -4.64 4.44
N GLU A 664 -26.24 -4.70 5.43
CA GLU A 664 -27.66 -5.01 5.26
C GLU A 664 -28.40 -3.98 4.41
N ARG A 665 -27.83 -2.77 4.24
CA ARG A 665 -28.39 -1.74 3.35
C ARG A 665 -28.18 -2.04 1.87
N PHE A 666 -27.20 -2.86 1.52
CA PHE A 666 -26.95 -3.27 0.12
C PHE A 666 -27.76 -4.53 -0.23
N ALA A 667 -28.97 -4.66 0.33
CA ALA A 667 -29.81 -5.84 0.23
C ALA A 667 -29.88 -6.38 -1.22
N LEU A 668 -29.69 -7.70 -1.33
CA LEU A 668 -29.67 -8.46 -2.58
C LEU A 668 -31.04 -8.37 -3.26
N SER A 669 -31.14 -7.61 -4.35
CA SER A 669 -32.30 -7.64 -5.26
C SER A 669 -32.15 -8.75 -6.29
#